data_AF-A0A428ZS03-F1
#
_entry.id   AF-A0A428ZS03-F1
#
_cell.length_a   1.000
_cell.length_b   1.000
_cell.length_c   1.000
_cell.angle_alpha   90.00
_cell.angle_beta   90.00
_cell.angle_gamma   90.00
#
_symmetry.space_group_name_H-M   'P 1'
#
loop_
_entity.id
_entity.type
_entity.pdbx_description
1 polymer ?
#
loop_
_entity_poly.entity_id
_entity_poly.type
_entity_poly.pdbx_seq_one_letter_code
_entity_poly.pdbx_strand_id
1 'polypeptide(L)'
;MAVTGQAAPPVNPADYQQITLAKGEPEMGEPMSMTVLPDRTVLHTARNGTVRATDAAGNTRVIGTIPVYSHDEEGMQGIAADPGFATNKFIYIFYAPPLSTPAGDAPLNGTAADFARFNGVNRLARYTLNSDLTINMASARTILEVPTSRGLCCHVGGDIDFDAAGNLYLTTGDDSNPFVDGYAPLDDRPSRNPAVDAQRTAANSNDLRGKLLRIKVNADGSYSIPTGNMFPQGTANTRPEIYAMGFRNPFRMNVDKATGIVYLGDYGPDAGTTNNRGPSGQVEFNRVTSPGFYGWPYCTGSNTATESYAQYNYDTGAVGAKFDCAGGPVNNSRNNTGIKNLPAAKPAWIKYAGDSGSPPEFGGGSESPMGAPVYRFDPNLQSSVKFPQSLDGHVFATEFGRRWIKDIEVLSNGNRGTIQPFPWSGTQIMDAQFGPDGALYILDYGTGWFQGDANSAVYRIEYRPSGQRPPVAAASANRTSGAAPLAVNFSSAGSSDPDGGPLTYRWTFGDGATSTAANPSHTYTANGTYTAQVTVTDNQNLTANASVIINVGNTAPTVTVELPAHGQVFNFGDTVPFRISVTDPEDGTIDCSRVKMTYILGHDSHGHAITSQNGCTGSIATPLDGEHDTSANLFGVWDAEYTDKGANGQPPITTHTQAVTQPRTRQAEHFKTMQGVGIIDKPAANGGKTIGNIENGDWVSFDPYVLQGIPNFTARVSSGGAGGQLQVRAGSQTGPLLGTATVSNTGGWENFVNVTANLSNAPAGTTKLFLVFTGGVGALFDVDQFTLGGSAPPQPGLLSAGRPATASSSESATYGPGNVTDGSTTSRWSSQFADPQWIYIDLGQTRSVSRVRLNWEAAFGRAYRIETSATAGTNDWNPVYTTTSSDGGIDDVSFTATNARYVRVFGTARATAWGYSLWEMEVYGA
;
A
#
# COMPACT_ATOMS: atom_id res chain seq x y z
N MET A 1 31.38 -37.03 19.29
CA MET A 1 31.29 -36.50 20.67
C MET A 1 30.12 -35.55 20.69
N ALA A 2 29.11 -35.81 21.52
CA ALA A 2 27.95 -34.93 21.66
C ALA A 2 28.43 -33.62 22.29
N VAL A 3 28.42 -32.54 21.52
CA VAL A 3 28.63 -31.18 22.04
C VAL A 3 27.38 -30.84 22.82
N THR A 4 27.51 -30.79 24.14
CA THR A 4 26.50 -30.21 25.04
C THR A 4 26.17 -28.81 24.55
N GLY A 5 24.87 -28.55 24.30
CA GLY A 5 24.36 -27.32 23.71
C GLY A 5 24.80 -26.09 24.49
N GLN A 6 25.85 -25.43 23.99
CA GLN A 6 26.16 -24.06 24.33
C GLN A 6 25.28 -23.21 23.41
N ALA A 7 24.47 -22.32 23.99
CA ALA A 7 23.67 -21.38 23.21
C ALA A 7 24.56 -20.65 22.20
N ALA A 8 24.03 -20.38 21.00
CA ALA A 8 24.76 -19.63 19.99
C ALA A 8 25.33 -18.33 20.57
N PRO A 9 26.58 -17.96 20.24
CA PRO A 9 27.15 -16.72 20.74
C PRO A 9 26.30 -15.52 20.29
N PRO A 10 26.17 -14.48 21.12
CA PRO A 10 25.42 -13.29 20.75
C PRO A 10 25.91 -12.67 19.44
N VAL A 11 24.98 -12.26 18.58
CA VAL A 11 25.31 -11.42 17.42
C VAL A 11 25.79 -10.06 17.93
N ASN A 12 27.04 -9.71 17.65
CA ASN A 12 27.59 -8.40 17.93
C ASN A 12 27.33 -7.45 16.76
N PRO A 13 26.48 -6.42 16.88
CA PRO A 13 26.16 -5.52 15.78
C PRO A 13 27.36 -4.79 15.18
N ALA A 14 28.43 -4.60 15.97
CA ALA A 14 29.64 -3.92 15.50
C ALA A 14 30.43 -4.73 14.45
N ASP A 15 30.16 -6.04 14.33
CA ASP A 15 30.83 -6.92 13.37
C ASP A 15 30.07 -7.02 12.04
N TYR A 16 28.97 -6.29 11.88
CA TYR A 16 28.17 -6.28 10.65
C TYR A 16 28.07 -4.88 10.08
N GLN A 17 28.00 -4.81 8.76
CA GLN A 17 27.84 -3.56 8.05
C GLN A 17 26.80 -3.69 6.96
N GLN A 18 25.86 -2.74 6.93
CA GLN A 18 24.86 -2.61 5.87
C GLN A 18 25.41 -1.70 4.76
N ILE A 19 25.55 -2.24 3.56
CA ILE A 19 25.98 -1.53 2.35
C ILE A 19 24.74 -1.24 1.51
N THR A 20 24.50 0.03 1.18
CA THR A 20 23.45 0.46 0.26
C THR A 20 23.89 0.21 -1.18
N LEU A 21 23.13 -0.56 -1.95
CA LEU A 21 23.41 -0.82 -3.37
C LEU A 21 22.55 0.06 -4.29
N ALA A 22 21.29 0.26 -3.94
CA ALA A 22 20.36 1.13 -4.66
C ALA A 22 19.41 1.77 -3.66
N LYS A 23 18.97 3.00 -3.90
CA LYS A 23 18.05 3.69 -2.99
C LYS A 23 17.22 4.77 -3.67
N GLY A 24 15.97 4.88 -3.24
CA GLY A 24 15.01 5.88 -3.68
C GLY A 24 14.09 5.38 -4.80
N GLU A 25 12.90 5.97 -4.85
CA GLU A 25 11.84 5.66 -5.82
C GLU A 25 12.32 5.57 -7.28
N PRO A 26 13.19 6.46 -7.82
CA PRO A 26 13.65 6.34 -9.21
C PRO A 26 14.43 5.05 -9.50
N GLU A 27 15.22 4.57 -8.52
CA GLU A 27 16.01 3.35 -8.66
C GLU A 27 15.21 2.10 -8.31
N MET A 28 14.11 2.22 -7.58
CA MET A 28 13.44 1.08 -6.95
C MET A 28 12.02 0.83 -7.48
N GLY A 29 11.26 1.88 -7.81
CA GLY A 29 9.80 1.79 -7.96
C GLY A 29 9.14 1.24 -6.69
N GLU A 30 7.97 0.61 -6.80
CA GLU A 30 7.34 -0.17 -5.72
C GLU A 30 7.98 -1.57 -5.61
N PRO A 31 8.95 -1.81 -4.71
CA PRO A 31 9.78 -3.00 -4.77
C PRO A 31 8.97 -4.25 -4.37
N MET A 32 9.09 -5.33 -5.14
CA MET A 32 8.34 -6.57 -4.85
C MET A 32 9.25 -7.76 -4.54
N SER A 33 10.20 -8.12 -5.39
CA SER A 33 11.03 -9.32 -5.19
C SER A 33 12.41 -9.13 -5.80
N MET A 34 13.38 -9.91 -5.34
CA MET A 34 14.75 -9.89 -5.86
C MET A 34 15.39 -11.27 -6.02
N THR A 35 16.36 -11.37 -6.94
CA THR A 35 17.27 -12.51 -7.06
C THR A 35 18.71 -12.03 -7.17
N VAL A 36 19.64 -12.67 -6.44
CA VAL A 36 21.08 -12.36 -6.54
C VAL A 36 21.74 -13.28 -7.55
N LEU A 37 22.39 -12.71 -8.56
CA LEU A 37 23.10 -13.43 -9.61
C LEU A 37 24.51 -13.86 -9.16
N PRO A 38 25.15 -14.83 -9.84
CA PRO A 38 26.49 -15.31 -9.49
C PRO A 38 27.59 -14.23 -9.45
N ASP A 39 27.43 -13.15 -10.24
CA ASP A 39 28.36 -12.01 -10.27
C ASP A 39 28.03 -10.94 -9.21
N ARG A 40 27.07 -11.22 -8.32
CA ARG A 40 26.53 -10.34 -7.27
C ARG A 40 25.64 -9.20 -7.77
N THR A 41 25.26 -9.20 -9.05
CA THR A 41 24.19 -8.33 -9.53
C THR A 41 22.86 -8.75 -8.90
N VAL A 42 22.09 -7.79 -8.39
CA VAL A 42 20.74 -8.02 -7.87
C VAL A 42 19.76 -7.66 -8.97
N LEU A 43 18.96 -8.63 -9.40
CA LEU A 43 17.76 -8.33 -10.18
C LEU A 43 16.62 -8.06 -9.22
N HIS A 44 15.88 -6.99 -9.40
CA HIS A 44 14.74 -6.66 -8.56
C HIS A 44 13.59 -6.10 -9.40
N THR A 45 12.37 -6.29 -8.90
CA THR A 45 11.14 -5.95 -9.61
C THR A 45 10.37 -4.85 -8.90
N ALA A 46 9.69 -4.02 -9.68
CA ALA A 46 8.61 -3.17 -9.19
C ALA A 46 7.24 -3.73 -9.57
N ARG A 47 6.20 -3.52 -8.74
CA ARG A 47 4.86 -4.09 -8.95
C ARG A 47 4.24 -3.72 -10.30
N ASN A 48 4.60 -2.56 -10.85
CA ASN A 48 4.18 -2.10 -12.18
C ASN A 48 4.80 -2.87 -13.37
N GLY A 49 5.59 -3.92 -13.11
CA GLY A 49 6.18 -4.77 -14.14
C GLY A 49 7.62 -4.42 -14.54
N THR A 50 8.19 -3.34 -13.98
CA THR A 50 9.58 -2.94 -14.26
C THR A 50 10.56 -3.90 -13.60
N VAL A 51 11.56 -4.35 -14.35
CA VAL A 51 12.67 -5.17 -13.83
C VAL A 51 13.96 -4.39 -13.97
N ARG A 52 14.75 -4.36 -12.89
CA ARG A 52 16.01 -3.64 -12.80
C ARG A 52 17.15 -4.58 -12.45
N ALA A 53 18.36 -4.17 -12.81
CA ALA A 53 19.60 -4.79 -12.38
C ALA A 53 20.44 -3.75 -11.63
N THR A 54 20.83 -4.07 -10.41
CA THR A 54 21.77 -3.31 -9.58
C THR A 54 23.05 -4.11 -9.43
N ASP A 55 24.16 -3.62 -9.97
CA ASP A 55 25.43 -4.34 -9.90
C ASP A 55 26.09 -4.27 -8.50
N ALA A 56 27.19 -5.00 -8.33
CA ALA A 56 27.91 -5.05 -7.05
C ALA A 56 28.52 -3.70 -6.61
N ALA A 57 28.62 -2.73 -7.53
CA ALA A 57 29.10 -1.38 -7.27
C ALA A 57 27.96 -0.39 -7.01
N GLY A 58 26.70 -0.84 -7.06
CA GLY A 58 25.52 -0.01 -6.84
C GLY A 58 25.10 0.81 -8.06
N ASN A 59 25.40 0.37 -9.28
CA ASN A 59 24.84 0.98 -10.48
C ASN A 59 23.53 0.28 -10.84
N THR A 60 22.44 1.05 -10.87
CA THR A 60 21.09 0.55 -11.18
C THR A 60 20.67 0.94 -12.59
N ARG A 61 20.01 0.02 -13.30
CA ARG A 61 19.34 0.30 -14.58
C ARG A 61 18.13 -0.58 -14.80
N VAL A 62 17.18 -0.11 -15.62
CA VAL A 62 16.06 -0.91 -16.13
C VAL A 62 16.58 -1.90 -17.17
N ILE A 63 16.17 -3.17 -17.04
CA ILE A 63 16.52 -4.25 -17.97
C ILE A 63 15.34 -4.78 -18.79
N GLY A 64 14.11 -4.37 -18.43
CA GLY A 64 12.90 -4.64 -19.18
C GLY A 64 11.65 -4.29 -18.38
N THR A 65 10.52 -4.21 -19.07
CA THR A 65 9.20 -4.00 -18.46
C THR A 65 8.24 -5.06 -18.98
N ILE A 66 7.68 -5.86 -18.07
CA ILE A 66 6.66 -6.86 -18.39
C ILE A 66 5.29 -6.19 -18.28
N PRO A 67 4.43 -6.25 -19.31
CA PRO A 67 3.07 -5.74 -19.18
C PRO A 67 2.31 -6.50 -18.09
N VAL A 68 1.72 -5.77 -17.15
CA VAL A 68 0.94 -6.33 -16.04
C VAL A 68 -0.45 -5.70 -15.96
N TYR A 69 -1.40 -6.47 -15.45
CA TYR A 69 -2.63 -5.95 -14.86
C TYR A 69 -2.32 -5.51 -13.42
N SER A 70 -2.82 -4.33 -13.03
CA SER A 70 -2.66 -3.80 -11.68
C SER A 70 -4.01 -3.32 -11.16
N HIS A 71 -4.46 -4.00 -10.11
CA HIS A 71 -5.64 -3.69 -9.29
C HIS A 71 -5.41 -4.35 -7.94
N ASP A 72 -5.80 -3.72 -6.84
CA ASP A 72 -5.53 -4.21 -5.48
C ASP A 72 -4.03 -4.58 -5.29
N GLU A 73 -3.75 -5.85 -4.99
CA GLU A 73 -2.41 -6.42 -4.82
C GLU A 73 -1.83 -7.04 -6.12
N GLU A 74 -2.60 -7.13 -7.20
CA GLU A 74 -2.13 -7.72 -8.46
C GLU A 74 -1.08 -6.84 -9.15
N GLY A 75 -0.22 -7.50 -9.94
CA GLY A 75 0.91 -6.89 -10.62
C GLY A 75 2.05 -7.89 -10.79
N MET A 76 3.27 -7.39 -10.79
CA MET A 76 4.50 -8.17 -10.70
C MET A 76 4.75 -8.64 -9.27
N GLN A 77 5.05 -9.92 -9.04
CA GLN A 77 5.12 -10.50 -7.68
C GLN A 77 6.50 -11.09 -7.33
N GLY A 78 7.01 -11.97 -8.19
CA GLY A 78 8.21 -12.76 -7.90
C GLY A 78 9.19 -12.83 -9.06
N ILE A 79 10.48 -12.85 -8.74
CA ILE A 79 11.57 -13.09 -9.69
C ILE A 79 12.59 -14.07 -9.10
N ALA A 80 13.05 -15.04 -9.89
CA ALA A 80 14.17 -15.90 -9.50
C ALA A 80 15.07 -16.23 -10.70
N ALA A 81 16.38 -16.25 -10.48
CA ALA A 81 17.33 -16.76 -11.44
C ALA A 81 17.39 -18.29 -11.37
N ASP A 82 17.47 -18.95 -12.53
CA ASP A 82 17.65 -20.39 -12.60
C ASP A 82 18.96 -20.82 -11.90
N PRO A 83 19.02 -21.96 -11.18
CA PRO A 83 20.27 -22.44 -10.58
C PRO A 83 21.42 -22.60 -11.59
N GLY A 84 21.10 -22.83 -12.87
CA GLY A 84 22.03 -22.86 -14.00
C GLY A 84 22.28 -21.50 -14.69
N PHE A 85 21.89 -20.38 -14.07
CA PHE A 85 21.90 -19.04 -14.68
C PHE A 85 23.22 -18.66 -15.35
N ALA A 86 24.37 -19.04 -14.76
CA ALA A 86 25.69 -18.77 -15.33
C ALA A 86 25.81 -19.25 -16.79
N THR A 87 25.10 -20.32 -17.15
CA THR A 87 25.10 -20.92 -18.50
C THR A 87 23.85 -20.55 -19.30
N ASN A 88 22.66 -20.71 -18.72
CA ASN A 88 21.40 -20.61 -19.47
C ASN A 88 20.78 -19.19 -19.50
N LYS A 89 21.20 -18.30 -18.59
CA LYS A 89 20.65 -16.95 -18.42
C LYS A 89 19.13 -16.92 -18.23
N PHE A 90 18.55 -17.99 -17.71
CA PHE A 90 17.11 -18.09 -17.48
C PHE A 90 16.70 -17.37 -16.18
N ILE A 91 15.62 -16.60 -16.28
CA ILE A 91 14.91 -16.03 -15.15
C ILE A 91 13.46 -16.48 -15.20
N TYR A 92 12.85 -16.61 -14.02
CA TYR A 92 11.44 -16.92 -13.84
C TYR A 92 10.76 -15.73 -13.20
N ILE A 93 9.58 -15.40 -13.71
CA ILE A 93 8.80 -14.25 -13.28
C ILE A 93 7.37 -14.71 -13.01
N PHE A 94 6.80 -14.31 -11.87
CA PHE A 94 5.39 -14.52 -11.53
C PHE A 94 4.65 -13.18 -11.51
N TYR A 95 3.60 -13.05 -12.34
CA TYR A 95 2.92 -11.77 -12.55
C TYR A 95 1.47 -11.93 -13.02
N ALA A 96 0.65 -10.90 -12.82
CA ALA A 96 -0.70 -10.79 -13.36
C ALA A 96 -0.66 -10.22 -14.80
N PRO A 97 -0.89 -11.00 -15.88
CA PRO A 97 -0.93 -10.46 -17.23
C PRO A 97 -2.19 -9.61 -17.49
N PRO A 98 -2.13 -8.62 -18.40
CA PRO A 98 -3.32 -7.96 -18.93
C PRO A 98 -4.24 -8.98 -19.61
N LEU A 99 -5.52 -8.95 -19.28
CA LEU A 99 -6.59 -9.77 -19.86
C LEU A 99 -7.79 -8.88 -20.20
N SER A 100 -8.91 -9.48 -20.61
CA SER A 100 -10.18 -8.78 -20.83
C SER A 100 -10.98 -8.55 -19.54
N THR A 101 -10.32 -8.48 -18.39
CA THR A 101 -10.94 -8.20 -17.09
C THR A 101 -11.57 -6.80 -17.13
N PRO A 102 -12.82 -6.63 -16.68
CA PRO A 102 -13.42 -5.31 -16.54
C PRO A 102 -12.57 -4.38 -15.66
N ALA A 103 -12.67 -3.07 -15.89
CA ALA A 103 -12.13 -2.08 -14.98
C ALA A 103 -12.99 -1.99 -13.71
N GLY A 104 -12.35 -1.64 -12.59
CA GLY A 104 -13.00 -1.48 -11.27
C GLY A 104 -13.27 -2.81 -10.56
N ASP A 105 -14.10 -2.73 -9.52
CA ASP A 105 -14.26 -3.80 -8.55
C ASP A 105 -15.28 -4.87 -9.01
N ALA A 106 -15.01 -6.13 -8.65
CA ALA A 106 -15.97 -7.20 -8.78
C ALA A 106 -17.04 -7.08 -7.68
N PRO A 107 -18.32 -7.36 -7.99
CA PRO A 107 -19.38 -7.19 -7.01
C PRO A 107 -19.29 -8.27 -5.92
N LEU A 108 -19.53 -7.89 -4.65
CA LEU A 108 -19.61 -8.83 -3.52
C LEU A 108 -20.85 -9.73 -3.55
N ASN A 109 -21.89 -9.31 -4.28
CA ASN A 109 -23.16 -10.02 -4.45
C ASN A 109 -23.57 -10.02 -5.92
N GLY A 110 -24.14 -11.12 -6.40
CA GLY A 110 -24.53 -11.22 -7.81
C GLY A 110 -24.79 -12.65 -8.26
N THR A 111 -24.85 -12.83 -9.58
CA THR A 111 -24.95 -14.14 -10.21
C THR A 111 -23.57 -14.69 -10.55
N ALA A 112 -23.48 -16.00 -10.83
CA ALA A 112 -22.24 -16.61 -11.30
C ALA A 112 -21.68 -15.94 -12.57
N ALA A 113 -22.56 -15.42 -13.45
CA ALA A 113 -22.14 -14.71 -14.65
C ALA A 113 -21.51 -13.34 -14.33
N ASP A 114 -21.97 -12.66 -13.27
CA ASP A 114 -21.40 -11.38 -12.85
C ASP A 114 -19.96 -11.56 -12.38
N PHE A 115 -19.70 -12.60 -11.58
CA PHE A 115 -18.38 -12.93 -11.04
C PHE A 115 -17.44 -13.47 -12.13
N ALA A 116 -17.94 -14.30 -13.05
CA ALA A 116 -17.10 -14.95 -14.07
C ALA A 116 -16.37 -13.97 -15.00
N ARG A 117 -16.89 -12.74 -15.16
CA ARG A 117 -16.24 -11.68 -15.94
C ARG A 117 -14.91 -11.24 -15.34
N PHE A 118 -14.71 -11.46 -14.05
CA PHE A 118 -13.51 -11.08 -13.30
C PHE A 118 -12.53 -12.25 -13.09
N ASN A 119 -12.81 -13.43 -13.64
CA ASN A 119 -11.86 -14.52 -13.60
C ASN A 119 -10.58 -14.14 -14.37
N GLY A 120 -9.44 -14.29 -13.72
CA GLY A 120 -8.12 -14.04 -14.30
C GLY A 120 -7.14 -15.17 -14.03
N VAL A 121 -5.88 -14.91 -14.35
CA VAL A 121 -4.75 -15.75 -13.93
C VAL A 121 -3.59 -14.90 -13.45
N ASN A 122 -2.78 -15.46 -12.54
CA ASN A 122 -1.38 -15.10 -12.36
C ASN A 122 -0.51 -16.13 -13.06
N ARG A 123 0.56 -15.66 -13.71
CA ARG A 123 1.36 -16.45 -14.65
C ARG A 123 2.79 -16.57 -14.17
N LEU A 124 3.26 -17.80 -14.04
CA LEU A 124 4.68 -18.13 -13.99
C LEU A 124 5.21 -18.26 -15.42
N ALA A 125 6.16 -17.42 -15.79
CA ALA A 125 6.80 -17.45 -17.10
C ALA A 125 8.33 -17.45 -16.97
N ARG A 126 8.99 -18.11 -17.92
CA ARG A 126 10.44 -18.09 -18.07
C ARG A 126 10.86 -17.14 -19.19
N TYR A 127 11.91 -16.36 -18.93
CA TYR A 127 12.60 -15.52 -19.91
C TYR A 127 14.09 -15.85 -19.93
N THR A 128 14.78 -15.39 -20.96
CA THR A 128 16.24 -15.40 -21.06
C THR A 128 16.76 -13.97 -21.05
N LEU A 129 17.87 -13.72 -20.37
CA LEU A 129 18.59 -12.46 -20.47
C LEU A 129 19.62 -12.47 -21.61
N ASN A 130 19.73 -11.35 -22.30
CA ASN A 130 20.82 -11.10 -23.25
C ASN A 130 22.16 -10.92 -22.52
N SER A 131 23.26 -10.83 -23.26
CA SER A 131 24.61 -10.65 -22.68
C SER A 131 24.76 -9.34 -21.89
N ASP A 132 23.97 -8.33 -22.23
CA ASP A 132 23.88 -7.04 -21.52
C ASP A 132 22.80 -7.05 -20.41
N LEU A 133 22.33 -8.23 -19.99
CA LEU A 133 21.25 -8.46 -19.03
C LEU A 133 19.88 -7.90 -19.41
N THR A 134 19.67 -7.35 -20.61
CA THR A 134 18.32 -6.96 -21.04
C THR A 134 17.43 -8.19 -21.21
N ILE A 135 16.15 -8.08 -20.87
CA ILE A 135 15.19 -9.19 -21.00
C ILE A 135 14.89 -9.41 -22.49
N ASN A 136 15.13 -10.63 -22.98
CA ASN A 136 14.67 -11.04 -24.30
C ASN A 136 13.18 -11.35 -24.25
N MET A 137 12.33 -10.38 -24.59
CA MET A 137 10.87 -10.54 -24.56
C MET A 137 10.35 -11.65 -25.48
N ALA A 138 11.03 -11.94 -26.58
CA ALA A 138 10.65 -13.03 -27.51
C ALA A 138 10.94 -14.43 -26.95
N SER A 139 11.76 -14.52 -25.89
CA SER A 139 12.09 -15.80 -25.23
C SER A 139 11.01 -16.28 -24.25
N ALA A 140 9.97 -15.47 -24.00
CA ALA A 140 8.93 -15.77 -23.03
C ALA A 140 8.32 -17.16 -23.24
N ARG A 141 8.24 -17.95 -22.17
CA ARG A 141 7.54 -19.24 -22.12
C ARG A 141 6.64 -19.29 -20.90
N THR A 142 5.33 -19.40 -21.11
CA THR A 142 4.39 -19.65 -20.02
C THR A 142 4.62 -21.06 -19.48
N ILE A 143 4.84 -21.17 -18.17
CA ILE A 143 5.09 -22.44 -17.49
C ILE A 143 3.82 -22.92 -16.79
N LEU A 144 3.19 -22.04 -16.00
CA LEU A 144 2.02 -22.35 -15.18
C LEU A 144 1.14 -21.11 -15.07
N GLU A 145 -0.18 -21.32 -15.12
CA GLU A 145 -1.17 -20.30 -14.81
C GLU A 145 -1.96 -20.71 -13.57
N VAL A 146 -1.98 -19.83 -12.58
CA VAL A 146 -2.72 -19.97 -11.31
C VAL A 146 -3.99 -19.12 -11.47
N PRO A 147 -5.20 -19.71 -11.38
CA PRO A 147 -6.44 -18.93 -11.43
C PRO A 147 -6.47 -17.84 -10.36
N THR A 148 -7.15 -16.72 -10.63
CA THR A 148 -7.39 -15.62 -9.67
C THR A 148 -8.79 -15.04 -9.87
N SER A 149 -9.33 -14.40 -8.84
CA SER A 149 -10.61 -13.69 -8.84
C SER A 149 -10.33 -12.19 -8.76
N ARG A 150 -10.19 -11.54 -9.93
CA ARG A 150 -9.79 -10.13 -10.02
C ARG A 150 -10.86 -9.15 -9.54
N GLY A 151 -10.47 -7.90 -9.32
CA GLY A 151 -11.38 -6.83 -8.89
C GLY A 151 -11.84 -6.96 -7.44
N LEU A 152 -11.26 -7.87 -6.67
CA LEU A 152 -11.37 -7.91 -5.22
C LEU A 152 -9.98 -8.25 -4.68
N CYS A 153 -9.57 -7.52 -3.65
CA CYS A 153 -8.46 -7.91 -2.80
C CYS A 153 -8.81 -9.23 -2.07
N CYS A 154 -7.87 -10.13 -1.71
CA CYS A 154 -6.43 -9.97 -1.53
C CYS A 154 -5.67 -11.31 -1.68
N HIS A 155 -4.36 -11.29 -1.37
CA HIS A 155 -3.46 -12.42 -1.17
C HIS A 155 -3.01 -13.10 -2.46
N VAL A 156 -1.95 -12.53 -3.04
CA VAL A 156 -1.35 -13.07 -4.26
C VAL A 156 -0.26 -14.10 -3.97
N GLY A 157 0.47 -13.96 -2.86
CA GLY A 157 1.73 -14.68 -2.63
C GLY A 157 2.74 -14.39 -3.75
N GLY A 158 3.37 -15.43 -4.30
CA GLY A 158 4.06 -15.33 -5.58
C GLY A 158 5.58 -15.37 -5.53
N ASP A 159 6.15 -15.85 -4.43
CA ASP A 159 7.59 -15.97 -4.27
C ASP A 159 8.14 -17.23 -4.96
N ILE A 160 9.40 -17.17 -5.44
CA ILE A 160 10.01 -18.24 -6.24
C ILE A 160 11.40 -18.58 -5.68
N ASP A 161 11.66 -19.86 -5.43
CA ASP A 161 13.01 -20.34 -5.08
C ASP A 161 13.22 -21.79 -5.57
N PHE A 162 14.44 -22.30 -5.44
CA PHE A 162 14.85 -23.61 -5.95
C PHE A 162 15.54 -24.46 -4.89
N ASP A 163 15.23 -25.76 -4.89
CA ASP A 163 16.04 -26.73 -4.16
C ASP A 163 17.35 -27.07 -4.91
N ALA A 164 18.23 -27.84 -4.25
CA ALA A 164 19.50 -28.28 -4.83
C ALA A 164 19.35 -29.20 -6.06
N ALA A 165 18.18 -29.82 -6.27
CA ALA A 165 17.88 -30.60 -7.46
C ALA A 165 17.35 -29.72 -8.62
N GLY A 166 17.19 -28.41 -8.38
CA GLY A 166 16.64 -27.45 -9.32
C GLY A 166 15.16 -27.66 -9.59
N ASN A 167 14.39 -28.15 -8.60
CA ASN A 167 12.94 -28.04 -8.63
C ASN A 167 12.56 -26.61 -8.22
N LEU A 168 11.64 -26.01 -8.95
CA LEU A 168 11.08 -24.70 -8.68
C LEU A 168 9.97 -24.84 -7.63
N TYR A 169 10.04 -24.03 -6.59
CA TYR A 169 8.97 -23.81 -5.64
C TYR A 169 8.30 -22.47 -5.94
N LEU A 170 6.98 -22.41 -5.81
CA LEU A 170 6.19 -21.19 -5.99
C LEU A 170 5.15 -21.09 -4.85
N THR A 171 5.10 -19.98 -4.13
CA THR A 171 3.99 -19.69 -3.22
C THR A 171 2.82 -19.07 -3.97
N THR A 172 1.60 -19.39 -3.55
CA THR A 172 0.39 -18.77 -4.08
C THR A 172 -0.55 -18.43 -2.93
N GLY A 173 -1.02 -17.18 -2.88
CA GLY A 173 -2.04 -16.75 -1.94
C GLY A 173 -3.40 -17.38 -2.21
N ASP A 174 -4.27 -17.35 -1.22
CA ASP A 174 -5.59 -17.97 -1.26
C ASP A 174 -6.59 -17.20 -2.12
N ASP A 175 -6.24 -15.98 -2.55
CA ASP A 175 -7.05 -15.10 -3.41
C ASP A 175 -8.46 -14.92 -2.83
N SER A 176 -8.55 -14.79 -1.50
CA SER A 176 -9.81 -14.65 -0.78
C SER A 176 -9.88 -13.30 -0.08
N ASN A 177 -11.02 -12.63 -0.25
CA ASN A 177 -11.27 -11.34 0.37
C ASN A 177 -11.45 -11.51 1.88
N PRO A 178 -10.59 -10.86 2.71
CA PRO A 178 -10.61 -11.04 4.15
C PRO A 178 -11.61 -10.13 4.87
N PHE A 179 -12.17 -9.13 4.19
CA PHE A 179 -12.90 -8.03 4.81
C PHE A 179 -14.39 -8.34 4.98
N VAL A 180 -14.77 -9.50 5.53
CA VAL A 180 -16.18 -9.71 5.90
C VAL A 180 -16.41 -9.34 7.36
N ASP A 181 -15.53 -9.79 8.25
CA ASP A 181 -15.63 -9.59 9.71
C ASP A 181 -14.33 -9.95 10.46
N GLY A 182 -13.18 -9.89 9.77
CA GLY A 182 -11.85 -10.14 10.32
C GLY A 182 -11.50 -11.59 10.63
N TYR A 183 -12.44 -12.54 10.69
CA TYR A 183 -12.15 -13.98 10.88
C TYR A 183 -11.95 -14.70 9.54
N ALA A 184 -11.72 -16.02 9.57
CA ALA A 184 -11.67 -16.84 8.37
C ALA A 184 -12.92 -16.62 7.46
N PRO A 185 -12.73 -16.30 6.17
CA PRO A 185 -13.83 -16.10 5.22
C PRO A 185 -14.35 -17.46 4.75
N LEU A 186 -15.58 -17.80 5.15
CA LEU A 186 -16.22 -19.10 4.93
C LEU A 186 -17.61 -18.96 4.27
N ASP A 187 -17.92 -17.82 3.65
CA ASP A 187 -19.28 -17.53 3.15
C ASP A 187 -19.49 -18.11 1.75
N ASP A 188 -20.06 -19.30 1.72
CA ASP A 188 -20.31 -20.06 0.50
C ASP A 188 -21.77 -19.91 0.02
N ARG A 189 -22.48 -18.81 0.33
CA ARG A 189 -23.87 -18.64 -0.14
C ARG A 189 -23.95 -18.43 -1.66
N PRO A 190 -25.03 -18.90 -2.35
CA PRO A 190 -25.15 -18.85 -3.81
C PRO A 190 -25.05 -17.47 -4.46
N SER A 191 -25.50 -16.43 -3.77
CA SER A 191 -25.52 -15.05 -4.25
C SER A 191 -24.27 -14.27 -3.88
N ARG A 192 -23.35 -14.86 -3.10
CA ARG A 192 -22.11 -14.23 -2.67
C ARG A 192 -21.01 -14.51 -3.68
N ASN A 193 -20.12 -13.55 -3.86
CA ASN A 193 -18.94 -13.73 -4.68
C ASN A 193 -18.07 -14.87 -4.09
N PRO A 194 -17.67 -15.89 -4.86
CA PRO A 194 -16.82 -16.97 -4.36
C PRO A 194 -15.52 -16.50 -3.70
N ALA A 195 -15.02 -15.30 -4.02
CA ALA A 195 -13.84 -14.73 -3.38
C ALA A 195 -13.98 -14.53 -1.85
N VAL A 196 -15.18 -14.57 -1.27
CA VAL A 196 -15.36 -14.52 0.21
C VAL A 196 -15.42 -15.91 0.88
N ASP A 197 -14.94 -16.94 0.19
CA ASP A 197 -14.90 -18.33 0.67
C ASP A 197 -13.50 -18.95 0.43
N ALA A 198 -12.62 -18.85 1.43
CA ALA A 198 -11.26 -19.42 1.36
C ALA A 198 -11.24 -20.97 1.29
N GLN A 199 -12.37 -21.62 1.58
CA GLN A 199 -12.49 -23.07 1.46
C GLN A 199 -12.39 -23.52 0.00
N ARG A 200 -12.73 -22.65 -0.96
CA ARG A 200 -12.64 -22.95 -2.40
C ARG A 200 -11.19 -23.07 -2.89
N THR A 201 -10.23 -22.47 -2.17
CA THR A 201 -8.81 -22.37 -2.56
C THR A 201 -7.91 -23.10 -1.59
N ALA A 202 -7.57 -22.48 -0.46
CA ALA A 202 -6.53 -22.94 0.46
C ALA A 202 -6.73 -24.39 0.90
N ALA A 203 -7.97 -24.73 1.26
CA ALA A 203 -8.41 -26.06 1.66
C ALA A 203 -8.92 -26.95 0.51
N ASN A 204 -8.84 -26.51 -0.74
CA ASN A 204 -9.24 -27.29 -1.92
C ASN A 204 -8.00 -27.94 -2.55
N SER A 205 -7.98 -29.28 -2.58
CA SER A 205 -6.88 -30.05 -3.18
C SER A 205 -6.82 -29.96 -4.70
N ASN A 206 -7.88 -29.49 -5.35
CA ASN A 206 -8.01 -29.35 -6.80
C ASN A 206 -7.82 -27.90 -7.29
N ASP A 207 -7.30 -27.02 -6.44
CA ASP A 207 -6.99 -25.62 -6.75
C ASP A 207 -5.51 -25.33 -6.49
N LEU A 208 -4.94 -24.34 -7.18
CA LEU A 208 -3.53 -23.96 -7.05
C LEU A 208 -3.30 -22.77 -6.11
N ARG A 209 -4.34 -22.12 -5.59
CA ARG A 209 -4.27 -20.98 -4.67
C ARG A 209 -4.23 -21.39 -3.20
N GLY A 210 -3.52 -20.65 -2.37
CA GLY A 210 -3.26 -20.97 -0.96
C GLY A 210 -2.35 -22.20 -0.81
N LYS A 211 -1.26 -22.24 -1.60
CA LYS A 211 -0.38 -23.41 -1.78
C LYS A 211 1.10 -23.04 -1.75
N LEU A 212 1.90 -24.06 -1.45
CA LEU A 212 3.29 -24.16 -1.86
C LEU A 212 3.36 -25.19 -2.98
N LEU A 213 3.62 -24.73 -4.20
CA LEU A 213 3.72 -25.55 -5.39
C LEU A 213 5.18 -25.99 -5.61
N ARG A 214 5.38 -27.17 -6.19
CA ARG A 214 6.72 -27.67 -6.56
C ARG A 214 6.69 -28.38 -7.91
N ILE A 215 7.45 -27.87 -8.86
CA ILE A 215 7.55 -28.38 -10.24
C ILE A 215 9.00 -28.48 -10.70
N LYS A 216 9.28 -29.28 -11.74
CA LYS A 216 10.57 -29.28 -12.43
C LYS A 216 10.40 -28.69 -13.82
N VAL A 217 10.93 -27.50 -14.06
CA VAL A 217 10.85 -26.86 -15.38
C VAL A 217 11.89 -27.47 -16.31
N ASN A 218 11.46 -27.88 -17.49
CA ASN A 218 12.28 -28.48 -18.53
C ASN A 218 12.91 -27.40 -19.41
N ALA A 219 13.96 -27.76 -20.17
CA ALA A 219 14.68 -26.82 -21.03
C ALA A 219 13.79 -26.17 -22.11
N ASP A 220 12.76 -26.88 -22.59
CA ASP A 220 11.80 -26.36 -23.59
C ASP A 220 10.75 -25.40 -23.00
N GLY A 221 10.65 -25.29 -21.68
CA GLY A 221 9.64 -24.49 -20.98
C GLY A 221 8.38 -25.26 -20.59
N SER A 222 8.29 -26.56 -20.88
CA SER A 222 7.32 -27.43 -20.21
C SER A 222 7.74 -27.69 -18.76
N TYR A 223 6.89 -28.31 -17.94
CA TYR A 223 7.30 -28.78 -16.62
C TYR A 223 6.86 -30.23 -16.38
N SER A 224 7.54 -30.88 -15.43
CA SER A 224 7.21 -32.20 -14.91
C SER A 224 6.94 -32.15 -13.41
N ILE A 225 6.25 -33.16 -12.88
CA ILE A 225 5.91 -33.28 -11.46
C ILE A 225 7.01 -34.05 -10.72
N PRO A 226 7.73 -33.42 -9.78
CA PRO A 226 8.71 -34.12 -8.94
C PRO A 226 8.05 -35.15 -8.04
N THR A 227 8.74 -36.27 -7.80
CA THR A 227 8.29 -37.28 -6.83
C THR A 227 8.23 -36.71 -5.41
N GLY A 228 7.25 -37.13 -4.62
CA GLY A 228 7.09 -36.70 -3.23
C GLY A 228 6.34 -35.37 -3.07
N ASN A 229 5.61 -34.92 -4.09
CA ASN A 229 4.54 -33.93 -3.89
C ASN A 229 3.38 -34.56 -3.10
N MET A 230 2.49 -33.73 -2.56
CA MET A 230 1.40 -34.16 -1.68
C MET A 230 0.46 -35.16 -2.36
N PHE A 231 0.20 -34.97 -3.65
CA PHE A 231 -0.70 -35.81 -4.44
C PHE A 231 0.04 -36.44 -5.62
N PRO A 232 0.03 -37.78 -5.74
CA PRO A 232 0.54 -38.44 -6.94
C PRO A 232 -0.22 -38.00 -8.20
N GLN A 233 0.49 -37.89 -9.32
CA GLN A 233 -0.12 -37.56 -10.61
C GLN A 233 -1.23 -38.55 -10.97
N GLY A 234 -2.38 -38.02 -11.41
CA GLY A 234 -3.58 -38.82 -11.74
C GLY A 234 -4.51 -39.10 -10.56
N THR A 235 -4.16 -38.66 -9.34
CA THR A 235 -5.08 -38.75 -8.20
C THR A 235 -6.31 -37.87 -8.44
N ALA A 236 -7.50 -38.47 -8.38
CA ALA A 236 -8.75 -37.79 -8.69
C ALA A 236 -9.01 -36.60 -7.74
N ASN A 237 -9.53 -35.50 -8.28
CA ASN A 237 -9.87 -34.27 -7.52
C ASN A 237 -8.66 -33.65 -6.79
N THR A 238 -7.46 -33.78 -7.36
CA THR A 238 -6.25 -33.18 -6.81
C THR A 238 -5.36 -32.58 -7.88
N ARG A 239 -4.52 -31.62 -7.49
CA ARG A 239 -3.45 -31.05 -8.31
C ARG A 239 -2.09 -31.61 -7.90
N PRO A 240 -1.37 -32.33 -8.78
CA PRO A 240 -0.09 -32.94 -8.44
C PRO A 240 1.05 -31.92 -8.25
N GLU A 241 0.86 -30.66 -8.64
CA GLU A 241 1.80 -29.56 -8.41
C GLU A 241 1.94 -29.21 -6.91
N ILE A 242 0.94 -29.55 -6.09
CA ILE A 242 0.88 -29.19 -4.67
C ILE A 242 1.93 -29.97 -3.89
N TYR A 243 2.90 -29.25 -3.31
CA TYR A 243 3.80 -29.79 -2.29
C TYR A 243 3.18 -29.63 -0.90
N ALA A 244 2.64 -28.46 -0.58
CA ALA A 244 1.87 -28.23 0.64
C ALA A 244 0.68 -27.30 0.37
N MET A 245 -0.36 -27.41 1.20
CA MET A 245 -1.59 -26.63 1.06
C MET A 245 -2.14 -26.16 2.41
N GLY A 246 -3.12 -25.27 2.38
CA GLY A 246 -3.75 -24.72 3.58
C GLY A 246 -2.97 -23.53 4.14
N PHE A 247 -2.55 -22.63 3.25
CA PHE A 247 -1.97 -21.34 3.60
C PHE A 247 -2.91 -20.20 3.17
N ARG A 248 -2.86 -19.06 3.85
CA ARG A 248 -3.68 -17.88 3.53
C ARG A 248 -2.96 -16.97 2.54
N ASN A 249 -1.87 -16.35 2.97
CA ASN A 249 -1.00 -15.53 2.15
C ASN A 249 0.47 -15.87 2.43
N PRO A 250 0.97 -17.00 1.89
CA PRO A 250 2.37 -17.40 1.98
C PRO A 250 3.24 -16.44 1.16
N PHE A 251 3.53 -15.25 1.70
CA PHE A 251 3.98 -14.11 0.89
C PHE A 251 5.43 -14.24 0.44
N ARG A 252 6.33 -14.68 1.33
CA ARG A 252 7.76 -14.91 1.04
C ARG A 252 8.22 -16.23 1.63
N MET A 253 9.18 -16.87 0.96
CA MET A 253 9.77 -18.12 1.39
C MET A 253 11.25 -18.23 1.02
N ASN A 254 11.96 -19.16 1.67
CA ASN A 254 13.28 -19.57 1.25
C ASN A 254 13.42 -21.09 1.37
N VAL A 255 14.02 -21.70 0.35
CA VAL A 255 14.34 -23.13 0.31
C VAL A 255 15.78 -23.30 0.79
N ASP A 256 15.96 -23.96 1.94
CA ASP A 256 17.29 -24.33 2.41
C ASP A 256 17.85 -25.47 1.55
N LYS A 257 18.66 -25.11 0.56
CA LYS A 257 19.22 -26.02 -0.44
C LYS A 257 19.94 -27.24 0.17
N ALA A 258 20.54 -27.09 1.35
CA ALA A 258 21.24 -28.19 2.02
C ALA A 258 20.29 -29.30 2.52
N THR A 259 19.05 -28.94 2.90
CA THR A 259 18.10 -29.88 3.51
C THR A 259 16.81 -30.08 2.71
N GLY A 260 16.49 -29.19 1.78
CA GLY A 260 15.23 -29.14 1.03
C GLY A 260 14.05 -28.62 1.86
N ILE A 261 14.28 -28.10 3.05
CA ILE A 261 13.24 -27.54 3.93
C ILE A 261 12.88 -26.13 3.46
N VAL A 262 11.58 -25.83 3.43
CA VAL A 262 11.09 -24.49 3.09
C VAL A 262 10.72 -23.74 4.36
N TYR A 263 11.26 -22.54 4.53
CA TYR A 263 10.86 -21.59 5.57
C TYR A 263 9.98 -20.53 4.93
N LEU A 264 8.79 -20.30 5.46
CA LEU A 264 7.73 -19.56 4.79
C LEU A 264 7.01 -18.65 5.79
N GLY A 265 6.84 -17.37 5.46
CA GLY A 265 5.97 -16.45 6.20
C GLY A 265 4.55 -16.51 5.65
N ASP A 266 3.55 -16.72 6.52
CA ASP A 266 2.13 -16.77 6.15
C ASP A 266 1.33 -15.73 6.98
N TYR A 267 0.66 -14.80 6.30
CA TYR A 267 -0.19 -13.82 6.96
C TYR A 267 -1.51 -14.46 7.39
N GLY A 268 -1.99 -14.11 8.58
CA GLY A 268 -3.26 -14.56 9.13
C GLY A 268 -4.34 -13.50 9.04
N PRO A 269 -5.50 -13.75 9.67
CA PRO A 269 -6.64 -12.85 9.65
C PRO A 269 -6.49 -11.62 10.58
N ASP A 270 -7.39 -10.66 10.43
CA ASP A 270 -7.31 -9.34 11.09
C ASP A 270 -8.24 -9.19 12.31
N ALA A 271 -8.78 -10.29 12.84
CA ALA A 271 -9.71 -10.26 13.97
C ALA A 271 -9.06 -9.68 15.24
N GLY A 272 -9.56 -8.56 15.76
CA GLY A 272 -8.99 -7.94 16.97
C GLY A 272 -9.18 -8.72 18.27
N THR A 273 -10.06 -9.73 18.31
CA THR A 273 -10.37 -10.49 19.54
C THR A 273 -10.52 -11.99 19.29
N THR A 274 -10.23 -12.79 20.31
CA THR A 274 -10.54 -14.23 20.31
C THR A 274 -11.95 -14.46 20.85
N ASN A 275 -12.76 -15.28 20.18
CA ASN A 275 -14.09 -15.67 20.64
C ASN A 275 -14.46 -17.12 20.23
N ASN A 276 -15.73 -17.49 20.44
CA ASN A 276 -16.21 -18.84 20.10
C ASN A 276 -16.14 -19.16 18.60
N ARG A 277 -16.09 -18.16 17.71
CA ARG A 277 -15.89 -18.35 16.27
C ARG A 277 -14.44 -18.65 15.92
N GLY A 278 -13.47 -17.92 16.47
CA GLY A 278 -12.06 -18.13 16.14
C GLY A 278 -11.11 -17.35 17.04
N PRO A 279 -9.79 -17.55 16.87
CA PRO A 279 -8.78 -16.72 17.51
C PRO A 279 -8.79 -15.30 16.95
N SER A 280 -8.18 -14.38 17.70
CA SER A 280 -7.72 -13.08 17.17
C SER A 280 -6.68 -13.30 16.07
N GLY A 281 -6.34 -12.23 15.35
CA GLY A 281 -5.26 -12.20 14.38
C GLY A 281 -3.99 -12.81 14.93
N GLN A 282 -3.40 -13.68 14.11
CA GLN A 282 -2.12 -14.29 14.38
C GLN A 282 -1.50 -14.73 13.05
N VAL A 283 -0.19 -14.63 12.97
CA VAL A 283 0.62 -14.92 11.80
C VAL A 283 1.65 -16.00 12.08
N GLU A 284 2.24 -16.57 11.01
CA GLU A 284 3.04 -17.77 11.13
C GLU A 284 4.36 -17.67 10.34
N PHE A 285 5.45 -18.08 10.98
CA PHE A 285 6.58 -18.69 10.27
C PHE A 285 6.39 -20.21 10.27
N ASN A 286 6.33 -20.76 9.06
CA ASN A 286 6.16 -22.18 8.79
C ASN A 286 7.49 -22.82 8.38
N ARG A 287 7.74 -24.03 8.89
CA ARG A 287 8.90 -24.87 8.52
C ARG A 287 8.40 -26.14 7.83
N VAL A 288 8.34 -26.09 6.50
CA VAL A 288 7.79 -27.16 5.66
C VAL A 288 8.86 -28.21 5.38
N THR A 289 8.89 -29.25 6.21
CA THR A 289 9.83 -30.38 6.10
C THR A 289 9.31 -31.52 5.22
N SER A 290 8.01 -31.54 4.94
CA SER A 290 7.34 -32.61 4.19
C SER A 290 5.98 -32.13 3.69
N PRO A 291 5.44 -32.76 2.62
CA PRO A 291 4.10 -32.45 2.12
C PRO A 291 3.01 -32.54 3.19
N GLY A 292 2.00 -31.68 3.12
CA GLY A 292 0.89 -31.72 4.07
C GLY A 292 -0.08 -30.55 3.99
N PHE A 293 -1.08 -30.60 4.87
CA PHE A 293 -2.06 -29.54 5.10
C PHE A 293 -1.64 -28.71 6.32
N TYR A 294 -1.59 -27.39 6.16
CA TYR A 294 -1.10 -26.43 7.16
C TYR A 294 -2.23 -25.62 7.82
N GLY A 295 -3.48 -26.03 7.60
CA GLY A 295 -4.60 -25.66 8.48
C GLY A 295 -5.59 -24.67 7.89
N TRP A 296 -5.16 -23.65 7.16
CA TRP A 296 -6.04 -22.58 6.68
C TRP A 296 -7.11 -23.12 5.70
N PRO A 297 -8.40 -22.71 5.80
CA PRO A 297 -8.97 -21.68 6.68
C PRO A 297 -9.61 -22.20 7.99
N TYR A 298 -9.30 -23.43 8.39
CA TYR A 298 -9.97 -24.09 9.52
C TYR A 298 -9.16 -24.04 10.82
N CYS A 299 -7.83 -24.05 10.68
CA CYS A 299 -6.87 -24.19 11.76
C CYS A 299 -5.73 -23.21 11.55
N THR A 300 -5.13 -22.75 12.65
CA THR A 300 -3.96 -21.88 12.62
C THR A 300 -3.11 -22.09 13.89
N GLY A 301 -1.88 -21.59 13.87
CA GLY A 301 -0.97 -21.53 14.99
C GLY A 301 -0.57 -22.92 15.46
N SER A 302 -0.90 -23.27 16.70
CA SER A 302 -0.55 -24.57 17.27
C SER A 302 -1.66 -25.61 17.10
N ASN A 303 -2.70 -25.33 16.30
CA ASN A 303 -3.85 -26.20 16.05
C ASN A 303 -4.60 -26.61 17.33
N THR A 304 -4.59 -25.74 18.34
CA THR A 304 -5.36 -25.95 19.57
C THR A 304 -6.84 -25.63 19.35
N ALA A 305 -7.72 -26.10 20.24
CA ALA A 305 -9.15 -25.84 20.14
C ALA A 305 -9.51 -24.34 20.18
N THR A 306 -8.71 -23.52 20.87
CA THR A 306 -8.86 -22.06 20.94
C THR A 306 -8.41 -21.35 19.66
N GLU A 307 -7.53 -21.98 18.89
CA GLU A 307 -6.99 -21.47 17.62
C GLU A 307 -7.70 -22.05 16.39
N SER A 308 -8.65 -22.97 16.61
CA SER A 308 -9.45 -23.54 15.54
C SER A 308 -10.62 -22.60 15.24
N TYR A 309 -11.00 -22.48 13.97
CA TYR A 309 -12.23 -21.77 13.59
C TYR A 309 -13.46 -22.66 13.82
N ALA A 310 -14.62 -22.05 13.93
CA ALA A 310 -15.91 -22.72 14.00
C ALA A 310 -16.66 -22.59 12.68
N GLN A 311 -17.54 -23.56 12.41
CA GLN A 311 -18.57 -23.39 11.40
C GLN A 311 -19.39 -22.14 11.72
N TYR A 312 -19.71 -21.36 10.69
CA TYR A 312 -20.44 -20.12 10.85
C TYR A 312 -21.56 -20.02 9.84
N ASN A 313 -22.78 -19.76 10.32
CA ASN A 313 -23.93 -19.55 9.47
C ASN A 313 -24.11 -18.05 9.21
N TYR A 314 -23.74 -17.60 8.01
CA TYR A 314 -23.79 -16.18 7.63
C TYR A 314 -25.21 -15.62 7.45
N ASP A 315 -26.25 -16.46 7.39
CA ASP A 315 -27.64 -15.98 7.33
C ASP A 315 -28.21 -15.66 8.72
N THR A 316 -27.72 -16.34 9.76
CA THR A 316 -28.26 -16.26 11.13
C THR A 316 -27.26 -15.71 12.16
N GLY A 317 -25.98 -15.63 11.82
CA GLY A 317 -24.89 -15.33 12.75
C GLY A 317 -24.58 -16.45 13.74
N ALA A 318 -25.15 -17.65 13.57
CA ALA A 318 -24.96 -18.76 14.50
C ALA A 318 -23.55 -19.36 14.38
N VAL A 319 -22.88 -19.47 15.54
CA VAL A 319 -21.57 -20.14 15.67
C VAL A 319 -21.80 -21.62 15.98
N GLY A 320 -21.30 -22.50 15.11
CA GLY A 320 -21.39 -23.94 15.22
C GLY A 320 -20.19 -24.60 15.91
N ALA A 321 -19.95 -25.87 15.59
CA ALA A 321 -18.82 -26.63 16.13
C ALA A 321 -17.49 -26.14 15.54
N LYS A 322 -16.42 -26.24 16.35
CA LYS A 322 -15.03 -26.05 15.92
C LYS A 322 -14.61 -27.13 14.93
N PHE A 323 -13.77 -26.78 13.96
CA PHE A 323 -13.19 -27.74 13.03
C PHE A 323 -12.19 -28.68 13.72
N ASP A 324 -12.13 -29.94 13.27
CA ASP A 324 -11.22 -30.95 13.83
C ASP A 324 -9.83 -30.89 13.18
N CYS A 325 -8.94 -30.10 13.77
CA CYS A 325 -7.58 -29.94 13.26
C CYS A 325 -6.71 -31.20 13.41
N ALA A 326 -6.94 -31.99 14.45
CA ALA A 326 -6.13 -33.18 14.75
C ALA A 326 -6.56 -34.41 13.95
N GLY A 327 -7.87 -34.58 13.72
CA GLY A 327 -8.43 -35.66 12.89
C GLY A 327 -8.50 -35.32 11.40
N GLY A 328 -8.40 -34.04 11.05
CA GLY A 328 -8.51 -33.55 9.67
C GLY A 328 -9.88 -32.92 9.40
N PRO A 329 -9.95 -31.63 9.04
CA PRO A 329 -11.21 -30.95 8.83
C PRO A 329 -11.90 -31.42 7.54
N VAL A 330 -13.22 -31.22 7.49
CA VAL A 330 -14.04 -31.55 6.31
C VAL A 330 -14.38 -30.28 5.55
N ASN A 331 -13.97 -30.20 4.29
CA ASN A 331 -14.32 -29.12 3.39
C ASN A 331 -15.70 -29.36 2.75
N ASN A 332 -16.71 -28.76 3.37
CA ASN A 332 -18.12 -28.86 2.95
C ASN A 332 -18.59 -27.69 2.09
N SER A 333 -17.71 -26.74 1.73
CA SER A 333 -18.08 -25.63 0.86
C SER A 333 -18.69 -26.14 -0.46
N ARG A 334 -19.75 -25.48 -0.92
CA ARG A 334 -20.32 -25.70 -2.26
C ARG A 334 -19.30 -25.50 -3.39
N ASN A 335 -18.26 -24.71 -3.14
CA ASN A 335 -17.26 -24.31 -4.12
C ASN A 335 -16.05 -25.26 -4.11
N ASN A 336 -16.03 -26.26 -3.21
CA ASN A 336 -14.98 -27.26 -3.17
C ASN A 336 -15.10 -28.26 -4.33
N THR A 337 -14.06 -28.32 -5.16
CA THR A 337 -13.91 -29.27 -6.27
C THR A 337 -12.87 -30.36 -5.98
N GLY A 338 -12.28 -30.34 -4.78
CA GLY A 338 -11.26 -31.26 -4.32
C GLY A 338 -11.80 -32.41 -3.46
N ILE A 339 -10.89 -33.04 -2.72
CA ILE A 339 -11.25 -34.01 -1.69
C ILE A 339 -11.97 -33.30 -0.55
N LYS A 340 -12.91 -34.00 0.09
CA LYS A 340 -13.68 -33.44 1.23
C LYS A 340 -12.97 -33.62 2.55
N ASN A 341 -12.46 -34.83 2.81
CA ASN A 341 -11.76 -35.13 4.06
C ASN A 341 -10.30 -34.75 3.89
N LEU A 342 -9.87 -33.72 4.62
CA LEU A 342 -8.50 -33.23 4.58
C LEU A 342 -7.62 -34.02 5.56
N PRO A 343 -6.31 -34.07 5.34
CA PRO A 343 -5.37 -34.57 6.34
C PRO A 343 -5.41 -33.72 7.62
N ALA A 344 -4.89 -34.27 8.71
CA ALA A 344 -4.63 -33.51 9.92
C ALA A 344 -3.78 -32.27 9.63
N ALA A 345 -4.14 -31.15 10.27
CA ALA A 345 -3.41 -29.90 10.13
C ALA A 345 -2.05 -30.00 10.84
N LYS A 346 -0.99 -29.56 10.17
CA LYS A 346 0.34 -29.38 10.77
C LYS A 346 0.41 -28.03 11.47
N PRO A 347 1.01 -27.95 12.68
CA PRO A 347 1.13 -26.69 13.39
C PRO A 347 2.25 -25.82 12.80
N ALA A 348 2.12 -24.51 12.99
CA ALA A 348 3.16 -23.54 12.69
C ALA A 348 4.46 -23.82 13.47
N TRP A 349 5.60 -23.43 12.90
CA TRP A 349 6.88 -23.54 13.60
C TRP A 349 7.01 -22.46 14.68
N ILE A 350 6.68 -21.23 14.30
CA ILE A 350 6.56 -20.08 15.21
C ILE A 350 5.29 -19.33 14.80
N LYS A 351 4.33 -19.21 15.70
CA LYS A 351 3.18 -18.31 15.55
C LYS A 351 3.45 -17.03 16.33
N TYR A 352 2.89 -15.91 15.90
CA TYR A 352 2.87 -14.69 16.69
C TYR A 352 1.69 -13.78 16.39
N ALA A 353 1.38 -12.90 17.36
CA ALA A 353 0.26 -11.95 17.30
C ALA A 353 0.67 -10.58 17.86
N GLY A 354 -0.17 -9.58 17.63
CA GLY A 354 0.12 -8.15 17.73
C GLY A 354 0.21 -7.58 19.14
N ASP A 355 -0.64 -8.03 20.07
CA ASP A 355 -0.83 -7.27 21.32
C ASP A 355 0.13 -7.61 22.45
N SER A 356 0.69 -8.82 22.46
CA SER A 356 1.51 -9.31 23.59
C SER A 356 2.94 -9.66 23.22
N GLY A 357 3.28 -9.67 21.93
CA GLY A 357 4.58 -10.15 21.44
C GLY A 357 4.86 -11.58 21.88
N SER A 358 4.32 -12.55 21.16
CA SER A 358 4.55 -13.96 21.42
C SER A 358 5.14 -14.60 20.17
N PRO A 359 6.44 -14.96 20.12
CA PRO A 359 7.36 -15.00 21.25
C PRO A 359 7.80 -13.58 21.70
N PRO A 360 8.12 -13.37 22.98
CA PRO A 360 8.52 -12.06 23.54
C PRO A 360 9.62 -11.34 22.74
N GLU A 361 10.52 -12.12 22.16
CA GLU A 361 11.65 -11.67 21.36
C GLU A 361 11.22 -10.90 20.09
N PHE A 362 9.98 -11.07 19.63
CA PHE A 362 9.41 -10.36 18.47
C PHE A 362 8.75 -9.02 18.83
N GLY A 363 8.59 -8.71 20.13
CA GLY A 363 7.88 -7.50 20.59
C GLY A 363 6.41 -7.46 20.18
N GLY A 364 5.68 -6.40 20.50
CA GLY A 364 4.31 -6.16 20.01
C GLY A 364 4.27 -5.39 18.68
N GLY A 365 3.08 -5.19 18.11
CA GLY A 365 2.83 -4.40 16.88
C GLY A 365 2.44 -5.27 15.68
N SER A 366 2.71 -4.78 14.46
CA SER A 366 2.27 -5.39 13.18
C SER A 366 2.46 -6.90 13.07
N GLU A 367 1.57 -7.59 12.36
CA GLU A 367 1.61 -9.02 12.10
C GLU A 367 1.96 -9.28 10.63
N SER A 368 3.24 -9.13 10.25
CA SER A 368 3.63 -9.16 8.83
C SER A 368 4.89 -10.02 8.56
N PRO A 369 4.79 -11.36 8.64
CA PRO A 369 5.94 -12.25 8.44
C PRO A 369 6.38 -12.28 6.98
N MET A 370 7.69 -12.22 6.76
CA MET A 370 8.29 -12.22 5.42
C MET A 370 9.17 -13.46 5.21
N GLY A 371 10.23 -13.34 4.40
CA GLY A 371 11.18 -14.42 4.14
C GLY A 371 12.05 -14.74 5.37
N ALA A 372 12.57 -15.96 5.40
CA ALA A 372 13.39 -16.48 6.49
C ALA A 372 14.58 -17.28 5.93
N PRO A 373 15.56 -16.62 5.26
CA PRO A 373 16.68 -17.31 4.64
C PRO A 373 17.57 -18.01 5.66
N VAL A 374 18.14 -19.15 5.25
CA VAL A 374 19.07 -19.94 6.06
C VAL A 374 20.49 -19.63 5.67
N TYR A 375 21.34 -19.29 6.65
CA TYR A 375 22.77 -19.15 6.39
C TYR A 375 23.43 -20.54 6.32
N ARG A 376 24.25 -20.76 5.28
CA ARG A 376 25.05 -21.98 5.12
C ARG A 376 26.51 -21.60 4.96
N PHE A 377 27.34 -21.94 5.94
CA PHE A 377 28.76 -21.64 5.91
C PHE A 377 29.48 -22.56 4.93
N ASP A 378 30.15 -21.97 3.94
CA ASP A 378 31.07 -22.69 3.06
C ASP A 378 32.52 -22.36 3.43
N PRO A 379 33.31 -23.34 3.94
CA PRO A 379 34.73 -23.13 4.22
C PRO A 379 35.55 -22.82 2.96
N ASN A 380 35.11 -23.27 1.78
CA ASN A 380 35.83 -23.10 0.52
C ASN A 380 35.54 -21.76 -0.16
N LEU A 381 34.44 -21.10 0.18
CA LEU A 381 34.08 -19.80 -0.35
C LEU A 381 35.13 -18.75 0.02
N GLN A 382 35.81 -18.22 -1.01
CA GLN A 382 36.80 -17.16 -0.88
C GLN A 382 36.09 -15.79 -0.84
N SER A 383 35.53 -15.48 0.32
CA SER A 383 34.85 -14.21 0.58
C SER A 383 35.27 -13.67 1.94
N SER A 384 35.72 -12.42 1.97
CA SER A 384 36.02 -11.68 3.20
C SER A 384 34.76 -11.14 3.89
N VAL A 385 33.59 -11.32 3.27
CA VAL A 385 32.33 -10.70 3.71
C VAL A 385 31.33 -11.72 4.27
N LYS A 386 31.64 -13.01 4.11
CA LYS A 386 30.75 -14.11 4.54
C LYS A 386 30.61 -14.15 6.05
N PHE A 387 29.42 -14.52 6.51
CA PHE A 387 29.13 -14.66 7.94
C PHE A 387 29.98 -15.77 8.60
N PRO A 388 30.17 -15.73 9.92
CA PRO A 388 31.01 -16.72 10.61
C PRO A 388 30.35 -18.11 10.66
N GLN A 389 31.18 -19.15 10.77
CA GLN A 389 30.73 -20.55 10.88
C GLN A 389 29.77 -20.78 12.06
N SER A 390 29.84 -19.97 13.12
CA SER A 390 28.95 -20.07 14.28
C SER A 390 27.47 -19.82 13.96
N LEU A 391 27.15 -19.26 12.79
CA LEU A 391 25.77 -19.04 12.34
C LEU A 391 25.31 -20.07 11.30
N ASP A 392 26.13 -21.09 11.00
CA ASP A 392 25.77 -22.13 10.02
C ASP A 392 24.47 -22.84 10.44
N GLY A 393 23.50 -22.86 9.53
CA GLY A 393 22.17 -23.44 9.74
C GLY A 393 21.17 -22.56 10.50
N HIS A 394 21.55 -21.34 10.87
CA HIS A 394 20.62 -20.39 11.48
C HIS A 394 19.66 -19.79 10.44
N VAL A 395 18.45 -19.45 10.90
CA VAL A 395 17.37 -18.85 10.11
C VAL A 395 17.28 -17.36 10.42
N PHE A 396 17.23 -16.51 9.40
CA PHE A 396 17.13 -15.06 9.54
C PHE A 396 15.70 -14.61 9.23
N ALA A 397 14.79 -14.72 10.19
CA ALA A 397 13.42 -14.30 10.00
C ALA A 397 13.35 -12.78 9.80
N THR A 398 12.59 -12.34 8.80
CA THR A 398 12.38 -10.93 8.48
C THR A 398 10.90 -10.56 8.62
N GLU A 399 10.64 -9.30 8.98
CA GLU A 399 9.29 -8.82 9.27
C GLU A 399 9.11 -7.41 8.70
N PHE A 400 7.97 -7.19 8.03
CA PHE A 400 7.68 -5.96 7.30
C PHE A 400 7.30 -4.79 8.23
N GLY A 401 6.24 -4.89 9.02
CA GLY A 401 5.65 -3.75 9.73
C GLY A 401 6.38 -3.32 11.02
N ARG A 402 6.90 -4.28 11.78
CA ARG A 402 7.80 -4.12 12.94
C ARG A 402 9.27 -3.94 12.56
N ARG A 403 9.64 -4.18 11.29
CA ARG A 403 10.92 -3.75 10.70
C ARG A 403 12.13 -4.34 11.42
N TRP A 404 12.21 -5.66 11.50
CA TRP A 404 13.34 -6.33 12.14
C TRP A 404 13.84 -7.53 11.35
N ILE A 405 15.07 -7.91 11.69
CA ILE A 405 15.66 -9.21 11.37
C ILE A 405 15.93 -9.92 12.70
N LYS A 406 15.57 -11.21 12.79
CA LYS A 406 15.88 -12.07 13.94
C LYS A 406 16.69 -13.26 13.48
N ASP A 407 17.84 -13.45 14.12
CA ASP A 407 18.60 -14.68 14.01
C ASP A 407 17.95 -15.74 14.91
N ILE A 408 17.65 -16.89 14.33
CA ILE A 408 16.95 -17.99 14.98
C ILE A 408 17.77 -19.27 14.83
N GLU A 409 18.24 -19.80 15.94
CA GLU A 409 18.86 -21.12 16.01
C GLU A 409 17.82 -22.21 15.70
N VAL A 410 18.19 -23.21 14.91
CA VAL A 410 17.36 -24.40 14.68
C VAL A 410 17.98 -25.58 15.41
N LEU A 411 17.32 -26.05 16.45
CA LEU A 411 17.79 -27.19 17.24
C LEU A 411 17.73 -28.49 16.43
N SER A 412 18.49 -29.50 16.86
CA SER A 412 18.55 -30.81 16.19
C SER A 412 17.19 -31.53 16.07
N ASN A 413 16.23 -31.22 16.93
CA ASN A 413 14.85 -31.72 16.86
C ASN A 413 13.94 -30.91 15.91
N GLY A 414 14.46 -29.85 15.28
CA GLY A 414 13.74 -28.95 14.38
C GLY A 414 12.97 -27.81 15.06
N ASN A 415 12.95 -27.75 16.39
CA ASN A 415 12.35 -26.62 17.11
C ASN A 415 13.26 -25.39 17.03
N ARG A 416 12.66 -24.20 17.14
CA ARG A 416 13.43 -22.97 17.34
C ARG A 416 14.19 -23.03 18.67
N GLY A 417 15.46 -22.66 18.63
CA GLY A 417 16.32 -22.41 19.77
C GLY A 417 16.26 -20.94 20.15
N THR A 418 17.43 -20.35 20.38
CA THR A 418 17.57 -18.92 20.71
C THR A 418 17.05 -18.04 19.57
N ILE A 419 16.25 -17.02 19.91
CA ILE A 419 15.85 -15.94 19.00
C ILE A 419 16.56 -14.67 19.47
N GLN A 420 17.35 -14.04 18.60
CA GLN A 420 18.09 -12.83 18.95
C GLN A 420 17.97 -11.76 17.88
N PRO A 421 18.04 -10.46 18.23
CA PRO A 421 18.05 -9.38 17.25
C PRO A 421 19.27 -9.50 16.33
N PHE A 422 19.06 -9.27 15.04
CA PHE A 422 20.11 -9.10 14.07
C PHE A 422 20.15 -7.63 13.60
N PRO A 423 21.32 -7.04 13.32
CA PRO A 423 21.43 -5.62 12.96
C PRO A 423 20.62 -5.26 11.71
N TRP A 424 19.73 -4.28 11.85
CA TRP A 424 18.93 -3.72 10.75
C TRP A 424 18.65 -2.24 11.04
N SER A 425 18.82 -1.39 10.03
CA SER A 425 18.58 0.06 10.13
C SER A 425 17.71 0.62 9.00
N GLY A 426 17.16 -0.24 8.14
CA GLY A 426 16.21 0.15 7.10
C GLY A 426 14.76 0.19 7.61
N THR A 427 13.82 0.09 6.68
CA THR A 427 12.38 0.19 6.93
C THR A 427 11.69 -1.16 6.79
N GLN A 428 10.71 -1.28 5.88
CA GLN A 428 9.87 -2.47 5.70
C GLN A 428 10.56 -3.49 4.79
N ILE A 429 11.02 -4.61 5.36
CA ILE A 429 11.72 -5.65 4.60
C ILE A 429 10.73 -6.36 3.69
N MET A 430 10.97 -6.33 2.37
CA MET A 430 10.13 -6.96 1.35
C MET A 430 10.62 -8.35 0.94
N ASP A 431 11.94 -8.53 0.87
CA ASP A 431 12.56 -9.78 0.43
C ASP A 431 13.99 -9.90 1.00
N ALA A 432 14.48 -11.12 1.17
CA ALA A 432 15.78 -11.41 1.77
C ALA A 432 16.37 -12.74 1.27
N GLN A 433 17.67 -12.75 0.93
CA GLN A 433 18.39 -13.99 0.60
C GLN A 433 19.91 -13.86 0.80
N PHE A 434 20.58 -14.99 1.03
CA PHE A 434 22.05 -15.02 1.01
C PHE A 434 22.58 -15.07 -0.43
N GLY A 435 23.54 -14.19 -0.72
CA GLY A 435 24.22 -14.13 -2.01
C GLY A 435 25.36 -15.14 -2.14
N PRO A 436 25.96 -15.27 -3.35
CA PRO A 436 27.07 -16.19 -3.61
C PRO A 436 28.36 -15.86 -2.86
N ASP A 437 28.46 -14.66 -2.29
CA ASP A 437 29.57 -14.18 -1.46
C ASP A 437 29.35 -14.41 0.05
N GLY A 438 28.23 -15.02 0.43
CA GLY A 438 27.89 -15.30 1.83
C GLY A 438 27.42 -14.10 2.63
N ALA A 439 27.12 -12.98 1.96
CA ALA A 439 26.43 -11.81 2.55
C ALA A 439 24.90 -11.97 2.48
N LEU A 440 24.19 -11.30 3.39
CA LEU A 440 22.73 -11.24 3.38
C LEU A 440 22.25 -10.04 2.56
N TYR A 441 21.49 -10.27 1.50
CA TYR A 441 20.87 -9.23 0.69
C TYR A 441 19.45 -8.99 1.15
N ILE A 442 19.04 -7.72 1.22
CA ILE A 442 17.72 -7.29 1.68
C ILE A 442 17.13 -6.32 0.65
N LEU A 443 15.89 -6.57 0.26
CA LEU A 443 15.04 -5.63 -0.47
C LEU A 443 14.18 -4.89 0.55
N ASP A 444 14.35 -3.59 0.64
CA ASP A 444 13.57 -2.70 1.51
C ASP A 444 12.49 -2.03 0.68
N TYR A 445 11.24 -2.22 1.08
CA TYR A 445 10.07 -1.64 0.44
C TYR A 445 10.06 -0.12 0.54
N GLY A 446 10.57 0.43 1.65
CA GLY A 446 10.35 1.83 2.03
C GLY A 446 9.16 1.99 2.98
N THR A 447 8.57 3.18 3.01
CA THR A 447 7.41 3.54 3.84
C THR A 447 6.22 4.09 3.03
N GLY A 448 6.31 4.03 1.70
CA GLY A 448 5.23 4.42 0.79
C GLY A 448 4.04 3.45 0.85
N TRP A 449 2.91 3.87 0.32
CA TRP A 449 1.68 3.06 0.24
C TRP A 449 1.45 2.66 -1.22
N PHE A 450 1.62 1.38 -1.56
CA PHE A 450 1.58 0.89 -2.95
C PHE A 450 2.50 1.64 -3.91
N GLN A 451 3.66 2.09 -3.40
CA GLN A 451 4.68 2.80 -4.16
C GLN A 451 6.03 2.73 -3.43
N GLY A 452 7.11 2.97 -4.17
CA GLY A 452 8.41 3.26 -3.56
C GLY A 452 8.49 4.66 -2.97
N ASP A 453 9.50 4.91 -2.16
CA ASP A 453 9.81 6.23 -1.62
C ASP A 453 11.34 6.43 -1.46
N ALA A 454 11.74 7.49 -0.74
CA ALA A 454 13.14 7.78 -0.48
C ALA A 454 13.87 6.72 0.37
N ASN A 455 13.14 5.82 1.02
CA ASN A 455 13.67 4.75 1.88
C ASN A 455 13.76 3.41 1.15
N SER A 456 12.97 3.18 0.10
CA SER A 456 13.05 1.99 -0.74
C SER A 456 14.48 1.75 -1.21
N ALA A 457 14.98 0.52 -1.09
CA ALA A 457 16.40 0.25 -1.33
C ALA A 457 16.71 -1.24 -1.54
N VAL A 458 17.89 -1.51 -2.10
CA VAL A 458 18.57 -2.81 -1.98
C VAL A 458 19.79 -2.63 -1.08
N TYR A 459 19.91 -3.48 -0.06
CA TYR A 459 21.07 -3.52 0.82
C TYR A 459 21.79 -4.87 0.75
N ARG A 460 23.09 -4.84 1.07
CA ARG A 460 23.92 -6.02 1.33
C ARG A 460 24.52 -5.90 2.73
N ILE A 461 24.19 -6.82 3.62
CA ILE A 461 24.75 -6.91 4.98
C ILE A 461 25.94 -7.86 4.95
N GLU A 462 27.08 -7.34 5.35
CA GLU A 462 28.36 -8.03 5.33
C GLU A 462 28.89 -8.27 6.74
N TYR A 463 29.58 -9.38 6.96
CA TYR A 463 30.39 -9.57 8.16
C TYR A 463 31.75 -8.86 7.97
N ARG A 464 32.04 -7.93 8.87
CA ARG A 464 33.28 -7.15 8.96
C ARG A 464 33.59 -6.91 10.44
N PRO A 465 34.51 -7.68 11.03
CA PRO A 465 34.96 -7.42 12.39
C PRO A 465 35.37 -5.96 12.58
N SER A 466 35.04 -5.40 13.74
CA SER A 466 35.33 -4.00 14.07
C SER A 466 36.79 -3.62 13.78
N GLY A 467 37.00 -2.44 13.18
CA GLY A 467 38.31 -1.93 12.75
C GLY A 467 38.72 -2.28 11.32
N GLN A 468 37.86 -2.93 10.54
CA GLN A 468 38.06 -3.26 9.12
C GLN A 468 36.83 -2.93 8.26
N ARG A 469 35.98 -2.01 8.70
CA ARG A 469 34.74 -1.68 8.00
C ARG A 469 35.01 -0.61 6.95
N PRO A 470 34.69 -0.83 5.66
CA PRO A 470 34.75 0.24 4.66
C PRO A 470 33.87 1.43 5.07
N PRO A 471 34.06 2.60 4.46
CA PRO A 471 33.13 3.71 4.66
C PRO A 471 31.71 3.33 4.19
N VAL A 472 30.70 4.02 4.69
CA VAL A 472 29.34 4.03 4.14
C VAL A 472 29.26 5.23 3.20
N ALA A 473 28.98 4.99 1.92
CA ALA A 473 28.78 6.05 0.94
C ALA A 473 27.29 6.43 0.85
N ALA A 474 27.01 7.71 0.68
CA ALA A 474 25.70 8.25 0.37
C ALA A 474 25.80 9.22 -0.81
N ALA A 475 24.80 9.20 -1.69
CA ALA A 475 24.70 10.08 -2.84
C ALA A 475 23.27 10.61 -2.94
N SER A 476 23.12 11.89 -3.24
CA SER A 476 21.84 12.48 -3.62
C SER A 476 22.03 13.61 -4.62
N ALA A 477 20.95 13.95 -5.32
CA ALA A 477 20.89 15.04 -6.28
C ALA A 477 19.68 15.92 -5.97
N ASN A 478 19.80 17.23 -6.21
CA ASN A 478 18.66 18.15 -6.03
C ASN A 478 17.55 17.98 -7.09
N ARG A 479 17.84 17.30 -8.20
CA ARG A 479 16.90 16.89 -9.24
C ARG A 479 17.49 15.71 -10.01
N THR A 480 16.62 14.81 -10.45
CA THR A 480 16.97 13.59 -11.18
C THR A 480 16.44 13.58 -12.61
N SER A 481 15.70 14.61 -13.02
CA SER A 481 15.19 14.76 -14.39
C SER A 481 15.08 16.22 -14.83
N GLY A 482 14.96 16.46 -16.14
CA GLY A 482 14.77 17.79 -16.72
C GLY A 482 15.34 17.95 -18.13
N ALA A 483 14.98 19.04 -18.81
CA ALA A 483 15.50 19.37 -20.14
C ALA A 483 17.01 19.72 -20.15
N ALA A 484 17.70 19.42 -21.25
CA ALA A 484 19.07 19.88 -21.47
C ALA A 484 19.12 21.39 -21.81
N PRO A 485 20.14 22.15 -21.35
CA PRO A 485 21.16 21.72 -20.39
C PRO A 485 20.61 21.64 -18.96
N LEU A 486 20.91 20.55 -18.25
CA LEU A 486 20.44 20.30 -16.89
C LEU A 486 21.58 20.49 -15.88
N ALA A 487 21.53 21.56 -15.10
CA ALA A 487 22.43 21.76 -13.96
C ALA A 487 21.95 20.99 -12.73
N VAL A 488 22.83 20.17 -12.13
CA VAL A 488 22.56 19.31 -10.99
C VAL A 488 23.57 19.57 -9.88
N ASN A 489 23.10 19.74 -8.66
CA ASN A 489 23.91 19.80 -7.46
C ASN A 489 23.85 18.45 -6.76
N PHE A 490 25.02 17.85 -6.58
CA PHE A 490 25.18 16.56 -5.91
C PHE A 490 25.60 16.76 -4.46
N SER A 491 25.19 15.82 -3.61
CA SER A 491 25.54 15.79 -2.20
C SER A 491 26.00 14.39 -1.80
N SER A 492 27.05 14.34 -0.98
CA SER A 492 27.50 13.12 -0.31
C SER A 492 27.09 13.06 1.17
N ALA A 493 26.18 13.96 1.59
CA ALA A 493 25.67 13.99 2.96
C ALA A 493 25.07 12.64 3.37
N GLY A 494 25.46 12.15 4.55
CA GLY A 494 25.14 10.80 5.02
C GLY A 494 26.31 9.81 4.86
N SER A 495 27.35 10.15 4.09
CA SER A 495 28.57 9.35 4.04
C SER A 495 29.30 9.41 5.39
N SER A 496 29.80 8.26 5.85
CA SER A 496 30.49 8.15 7.15
C SER A 496 31.51 7.03 7.15
N ASP A 497 32.53 7.13 7.99
CA ASP A 497 33.41 6.01 8.32
C ASP A 497 32.92 5.39 9.65
N PRO A 498 32.44 4.14 9.66
CA PRO A 498 32.04 3.46 10.89
C PRO A 498 33.16 3.39 11.94
N ASP A 499 34.43 3.45 11.53
CA ASP A 499 35.61 3.40 12.39
C ASP A 499 36.16 4.82 12.70
N GLY A 500 35.47 5.87 12.25
CA GLY A 500 35.68 7.27 12.67
C GLY A 500 36.80 8.04 11.95
N GLY A 501 37.35 7.49 10.86
CA GLY A 501 38.37 8.12 10.04
C GLY A 501 37.85 9.23 9.10
N PRO A 502 38.76 10.08 8.59
CA PRO A 502 38.43 11.07 7.58
C PRO A 502 38.13 10.42 6.22
N LEU A 503 37.24 11.05 5.45
CA LEU A 503 36.81 10.58 4.13
C LEU A 503 37.34 11.46 2.99
N THR A 504 37.63 10.82 1.86
CA THR A 504 37.87 11.49 0.58
C THR A 504 36.85 11.04 -0.47
N TYR A 505 36.61 11.89 -1.47
CA TYR A 505 35.50 11.73 -2.43
C TYR A 505 36.00 11.77 -3.87
N ARG A 506 35.41 10.95 -4.71
CA ARG A 506 35.56 11.00 -6.17
C ARG A 506 34.21 10.79 -6.84
N TRP A 507 33.73 11.81 -7.52
CA TRP A 507 32.53 11.75 -8.34
C TRP A 507 32.87 11.46 -9.81
N THR A 508 32.08 10.61 -10.44
CA THR A 508 32.00 10.44 -11.90
C THR A 508 30.57 10.69 -12.34
N PHE A 509 30.36 11.51 -13.37
CA PHE A 509 29.01 11.91 -13.79
C PHE A 509 28.42 11.07 -14.94
N GLY A 510 29.14 10.07 -15.44
CA GLY A 510 28.66 9.19 -16.52
C GLY A 510 28.81 9.76 -17.94
N ASP A 511 29.21 11.02 -18.09
CA ASP A 511 29.52 11.68 -19.38
C ASP A 511 31.03 11.89 -19.61
N GLY A 512 31.87 11.32 -18.73
CA GLY A 512 33.32 11.45 -18.73
C GLY A 512 33.86 12.54 -17.80
N ALA A 513 33.01 13.44 -17.27
CA ALA A 513 33.43 14.43 -16.29
C ALA A 513 33.56 13.82 -14.87
N THR A 514 34.41 14.43 -14.04
CA THR A 514 34.69 13.98 -12.66
C THR A 514 34.89 15.15 -11.70
N SER A 515 34.79 14.89 -10.39
CA SER A 515 35.10 15.87 -9.34
C SER A 515 35.64 15.19 -8.07
N THR A 516 36.42 15.92 -7.27
CA THR A 516 36.88 15.47 -5.94
C THR A 516 36.23 16.25 -4.79
N ALA A 517 35.33 17.20 -5.10
CA ALA A 517 34.56 17.88 -4.07
C ALA A 517 33.54 16.93 -3.45
N ALA A 518 33.28 17.06 -2.14
CA ALA A 518 32.26 16.27 -1.48
C ALA A 518 30.85 16.51 -2.06
N ASN A 519 30.53 17.78 -2.38
CA ASN A 519 29.23 18.21 -2.91
C ASN A 519 29.42 19.04 -4.20
N PRO A 520 29.68 18.40 -5.35
CA PRO A 520 29.94 19.11 -6.60
C PRO A 520 28.66 19.58 -7.31
N SER A 521 28.81 20.51 -8.23
CA SER A 521 27.80 20.86 -9.24
C SER A 521 28.28 20.40 -10.61
N HIS A 522 27.38 19.88 -11.44
CA HIS A 522 27.67 19.46 -12.81
C HIS A 522 26.49 19.76 -13.75
N THR A 523 26.79 20.08 -15.01
CA THR A 523 25.77 20.41 -16.01
C THR A 523 25.82 19.44 -17.17
N TYR A 524 24.75 18.67 -17.36
CA TYR A 524 24.59 17.78 -18.50
C TYR A 524 24.07 18.57 -19.70
N THR A 525 24.84 18.62 -20.78
CA THR A 525 24.50 19.42 -21.97
C THR A 525 23.75 18.65 -23.05
N ALA A 526 23.79 17.31 -22.99
CA ALA A 526 23.14 16.43 -23.95
C ALA A 526 22.05 15.57 -23.27
N ASN A 527 20.98 15.29 -24.02
CA ASN A 527 19.94 14.36 -23.57
C ASN A 527 20.52 12.95 -23.39
N GLY A 528 20.05 12.25 -22.37
CA GLY A 528 20.49 10.91 -22.03
C GLY A 528 20.25 10.57 -20.56
N THR A 529 20.36 9.29 -20.23
CA THR A 529 20.38 8.80 -18.85
C THR A 529 21.82 8.65 -18.39
N TYR A 530 22.17 9.32 -17.29
CA TYR A 530 23.52 9.31 -16.72
C TYR A 530 23.49 8.74 -15.30
N THR A 531 24.52 7.97 -14.94
CA THR A 531 24.74 7.49 -13.56
C THR A 531 25.84 8.35 -12.94
N ALA A 532 25.45 9.22 -12.01
CA ALA A 532 26.40 9.95 -11.19
C ALA A 532 26.76 9.11 -9.96
N GLN A 533 28.04 8.73 -9.84
CA GLN A 533 28.54 7.87 -8.78
C GLN A 533 29.55 8.65 -7.93
N VAL A 534 29.45 8.51 -6.61
CA VAL A 534 30.48 8.90 -5.65
C VAL A 534 31.20 7.67 -5.12
N THR A 535 32.53 7.68 -5.20
CA THR A 535 33.40 6.78 -4.46
C THR A 535 33.90 7.50 -3.22
N VAL A 536 33.63 6.94 -2.05
CA VAL A 536 34.11 7.41 -0.76
C VAL A 536 35.27 6.51 -0.34
N THR A 537 36.39 7.09 0.08
CA THR A 537 37.58 6.35 0.54
C THR A 537 37.97 6.80 1.95
N ASP A 538 38.18 5.85 2.86
CA ASP A 538 38.62 6.12 4.24
C ASP A 538 40.15 6.25 4.34
N ASN A 539 40.66 6.40 5.57
CA ASN A 539 42.09 6.49 5.86
C ASN A 539 42.83 5.14 5.79
N GLN A 540 42.12 4.02 5.63
CA GLN A 540 42.65 2.67 5.42
C GLN A 540 42.68 2.27 3.94
N ASN A 541 42.24 3.17 3.04
CA ASN A 541 42.03 2.95 1.61
C ASN A 541 40.92 1.95 1.27
N LEU A 542 40.00 1.70 2.20
CA LEU A 542 38.77 0.99 1.89
C LEU A 542 37.80 1.95 1.20
N THR A 543 37.01 1.42 0.27
CA THR A 543 36.10 2.23 -0.54
C THR A 543 34.67 1.73 -0.48
N ALA A 544 33.74 2.67 -0.65
CA ALA A 544 32.34 2.39 -0.91
C ALA A 544 31.80 3.33 -1.99
N ASN A 545 30.77 2.89 -2.69
CA ASN A 545 30.15 3.66 -3.76
C ASN A 545 28.67 3.91 -3.45
N ALA A 546 28.16 5.04 -3.93
CA ALA A 546 26.74 5.33 -4.00
C ALA A 546 26.46 6.06 -5.33
N SER A 547 25.27 5.87 -5.88
CA SER A 547 24.91 6.39 -7.21
C SER A 547 23.57 7.12 -7.18
N VAL A 548 23.34 7.96 -8.20
CA VAL A 548 22.04 8.55 -8.53
C VAL A 548 21.89 8.62 -10.04
N ILE A 549 20.71 8.21 -10.53
CA ILE A 549 20.36 8.27 -11.95
C ILE A 549 19.81 9.65 -12.31
N ILE A 550 20.31 10.25 -13.39
CA ILE A 550 19.89 11.54 -13.92
C ILE A 550 19.36 11.34 -15.36
N ASN A 551 18.08 11.64 -15.58
CA ASN A 551 17.41 11.58 -16.88
C ASN A 551 17.34 12.97 -17.52
N VAL A 552 18.14 13.21 -18.55
CA VAL A 552 18.21 14.51 -19.23
C VAL A 552 17.44 14.45 -20.55
N GLY A 553 16.49 15.35 -20.73
CA GLY A 553 15.64 15.45 -21.92
C GLY A 553 14.17 15.13 -21.70
N ASN A 554 13.79 14.62 -20.53
CA ASN A 554 12.41 14.51 -20.08
C ASN A 554 12.31 15.00 -18.63
N THR A 555 11.33 15.83 -18.32
CA THR A 555 11.10 16.36 -16.96
C THR A 555 10.05 15.51 -16.28
N ALA A 556 10.27 15.11 -15.02
CA ALA A 556 9.23 14.38 -14.29
C ALA A 556 7.98 15.28 -14.13
N PRO A 557 6.76 14.74 -14.34
CA PRO A 557 5.55 15.52 -14.18
C PRO A 557 5.39 15.96 -12.71
N THR A 558 4.80 17.13 -12.49
CA THR A 558 4.39 17.57 -11.15
C THR A 558 2.93 17.20 -10.93
N VAL A 559 2.67 16.33 -9.95
CA VAL A 559 1.32 15.94 -9.54
C VAL A 559 1.01 16.60 -8.19
N THR A 560 -0.22 17.05 -7.98
CA THR A 560 -0.65 17.61 -6.71
C THR A 560 -2.06 17.17 -6.39
N VAL A 561 -2.26 16.66 -5.17
CA VAL A 561 -3.60 16.35 -4.64
C VAL A 561 -4.14 17.61 -3.96
N GLU A 562 -5.12 18.25 -4.58
CA GLU A 562 -5.82 19.40 -4.01
C GLU A 562 -6.96 18.95 -3.09
N LEU A 563 -7.66 17.88 -3.49
CA LEU A 563 -8.67 17.20 -2.69
C LEU A 563 -8.51 15.67 -2.78
N PRO A 564 -8.76 14.95 -1.69
CA PRO A 564 -8.91 15.49 -0.34
C PRO A 564 -7.60 16.09 0.18
N ALA A 565 -7.70 17.10 1.05
CA ALA A 565 -6.52 17.71 1.63
C ALA A 565 -5.77 16.73 2.54
N HIS A 566 -4.44 16.80 2.61
CA HIS A 566 -3.65 15.97 3.52
C HIS A 566 -4.03 16.28 4.98
N GLY A 567 -4.57 15.31 5.70
CA GLY A 567 -5.14 15.42 7.04
C GLY A 567 -6.65 15.67 7.09
N GLN A 568 -7.35 15.74 5.95
CA GLN A 568 -8.80 15.97 5.92
C GLN A 568 -9.55 14.86 6.66
N VAL A 569 -10.53 15.26 7.47
CA VAL A 569 -11.34 14.34 8.26
C VAL A 569 -12.48 13.77 7.42
N PHE A 570 -12.74 12.47 7.50
CA PHE A 570 -13.83 11.77 6.80
C PHE A 570 -14.48 10.70 7.69
N ASN A 571 -15.58 10.11 7.23
CA ASN A 571 -16.10 8.84 7.76
C ASN A 571 -16.00 7.75 6.70
N PHE A 572 -15.79 6.52 7.14
CA PHE A 572 -15.99 5.36 6.28
C PHE A 572 -17.45 5.29 5.81
N GLY A 573 -17.65 4.93 4.54
CA GLY A 573 -18.92 5.06 3.84
C GLY A 573 -19.15 6.43 3.17
N ASP A 574 -18.30 7.44 3.43
CA ASP A 574 -18.40 8.71 2.73
C ASP A 574 -18.00 8.56 1.25
N THR A 575 -18.70 9.27 0.37
CA THR A 575 -18.21 9.58 -0.98
C THR A 575 -17.33 10.81 -0.93
N VAL A 576 -16.03 10.61 -1.06
CA VAL A 576 -15.02 11.66 -0.94
C VAL A 576 -14.63 12.16 -2.34
N PRO A 577 -14.80 13.46 -2.64
CA PRO A 577 -14.37 14.03 -3.90
C PRO A 577 -12.86 14.14 -3.96
N PHE A 578 -12.29 13.94 -5.14
CA PHE A 578 -10.88 14.22 -5.40
C PHE A 578 -10.70 15.27 -6.50
N ARG A 579 -9.58 15.99 -6.41
CA ARG A 579 -9.11 16.90 -7.44
C ARG A 579 -7.59 16.85 -7.48
N ILE A 580 -7.07 16.66 -8.69
CA ILE A 580 -5.66 16.51 -8.99
C ILE A 580 -5.30 17.61 -9.99
N SER A 581 -4.19 18.29 -9.73
CA SER A 581 -3.53 19.15 -10.71
C SER A 581 -2.26 18.47 -11.19
N VAL A 582 -2.04 18.48 -12.50
CA VAL A 582 -0.86 17.91 -13.13
C VAL A 582 -0.26 18.95 -14.06
N THR A 583 1.05 19.12 -14.01
CA THR A 583 1.80 19.89 -15.00
C THR A 583 2.99 19.08 -15.50
N ASP A 584 3.26 19.20 -16.79
CA ASP A 584 4.40 18.56 -17.43
C ASP A 584 4.92 19.49 -18.55
N PRO A 585 6.20 19.90 -18.51
CA PRO A 585 6.74 20.84 -19.49
C PRO A 585 6.70 20.33 -20.93
N GLU A 586 6.78 19.01 -21.15
CA GLU A 586 6.91 18.41 -22.47
C GLU A 586 5.58 17.90 -23.06
N ASP A 587 4.59 17.54 -22.22
CA ASP A 587 3.28 17.03 -22.65
C ASP A 587 2.24 18.11 -22.98
N GLY A 588 2.47 19.37 -22.58
CA GLY A 588 1.56 20.49 -22.81
C GLY A 588 0.26 20.36 -22.02
N THR A 589 -0.90 20.36 -22.70
CA THR A 589 -2.20 20.15 -22.05
C THR A 589 -2.33 18.71 -21.58
N ILE A 590 -2.54 18.52 -20.27
CA ILE A 590 -2.69 17.20 -19.68
C ILE A 590 -4.01 16.55 -20.07
N ASP A 591 -3.93 15.29 -20.51
CA ASP A 591 -5.08 14.42 -20.72
C ASP A 591 -5.50 13.82 -19.37
N CYS A 592 -6.55 14.40 -18.78
CA CYS A 592 -7.09 13.95 -17.50
C CYS A 592 -7.57 12.50 -17.48
N SER A 593 -7.81 11.85 -18.63
CA SER A 593 -8.15 10.43 -18.67
C SER A 593 -6.98 9.51 -18.27
N ARG A 594 -5.75 10.04 -18.28
CA ARG A 594 -4.51 9.34 -17.89
C ARG A 594 -4.07 9.64 -16.46
N VAL A 595 -4.73 10.56 -15.77
CA VAL A 595 -4.52 10.83 -14.35
C VAL A 595 -5.36 9.82 -13.57
N LYS A 596 -4.79 9.16 -12.58
CA LYS A 596 -5.50 8.17 -11.76
C LYS A 596 -5.43 8.56 -10.29
N MET A 597 -6.58 8.46 -9.60
CA MET A 597 -6.68 8.51 -8.15
C MET A 597 -6.95 7.09 -7.63
N THR A 598 -6.13 6.60 -6.71
CA THR A 598 -6.33 5.33 -6.01
C THR A 598 -6.64 5.61 -4.55
N TYR A 599 -7.72 5.02 -4.03
CA TYR A 599 -8.00 4.98 -2.61
C TYR A 599 -7.41 3.71 -2.00
N ILE A 600 -6.58 3.90 -0.97
CA ILE A 600 -5.92 2.86 -0.20
C ILE A 600 -6.44 2.96 1.23
N LEU A 601 -6.97 1.85 1.75
CA LEU A 601 -7.29 1.73 3.17
C LEU A 601 -5.99 1.42 3.92
N GLY A 602 -5.48 2.40 4.65
CA GLY A 602 -4.32 2.22 5.52
C GLY A 602 -4.74 1.74 6.90
N HIS A 603 -4.02 0.77 7.45
CA HIS A 603 -4.16 0.37 8.84
C HIS A 603 -2.83 -0.02 9.47
N ASP A 604 -2.60 0.46 10.70
CA ASP A 604 -1.36 0.32 11.45
C ASP A 604 -0.10 0.77 10.67
N SER A 605 0.48 -0.12 9.89
CA SER A 605 1.75 0.04 9.17
C SER A 605 1.72 -0.39 7.70
N HIS A 606 0.58 -0.89 7.20
CA HIS A 606 0.42 -1.29 5.80
C HIS A 606 -1.01 -1.00 5.34
N GLY A 607 -1.27 -1.08 4.04
CA GLY A 607 -2.59 -0.77 3.51
C GLY A 607 -3.00 -1.69 2.40
N HIS A 608 -4.24 -1.55 1.99
CA HIS A 608 -4.84 -2.26 0.87
C HIS A 608 -5.38 -1.25 -0.14
N ALA A 609 -4.92 -1.30 -1.38
CA ALA A 609 -5.55 -0.57 -2.46
C ALA A 609 -6.96 -1.17 -2.63
N ILE A 610 -7.99 -0.33 -2.53
CA ILE A 610 -9.39 -0.79 -2.53
C ILE A 610 -10.04 -0.51 -3.87
N THR A 611 -9.86 0.71 -4.40
CA THR A 611 -10.50 1.12 -5.64
C THR A 611 -9.77 2.31 -6.26
N SER A 612 -10.01 2.57 -7.54
CA SER A 612 -9.40 3.69 -8.24
C SER A 612 -10.32 4.27 -9.31
N GLN A 613 -10.06 5.52 -9.67
CA GLN A 613 -10.77 6.23 -10.72
C GLN A 613 -9.81 7.10 -11.52
N ASN A 614 -9.95 7.08 -12.86
CA ASN A 614 -9.25 7.99 -13.73
C ASN A 614 -9.98 9.34 -13.84
N GLY A 615 -9.22 10.43 -13.89
CA GLY A 615 -9.72 11.79 -13.98
C GLY A 615 -8.85 12.77 -13.19
N CYS A 616 -8.84 14.05 -13.59
CA CYS A 616 -8.34 15.13 -12.74
C CYS A 616 -9.34 15.53 -11.65
N THR A 617 -10.63 15.19 -11.82
CA THR A 617 -11.67 15.37 -10.81
C THR A 617 -12.59 14.15 -10.78
N GLY A 618 -13.17 13.86 -9.63
CA GLY A 618 -14.08 12.73 -9.45
C GLY A 618 -14.45 12.54 -7.98
N SER A 619 -14.95 11.36 -7.64
CA SER A 619 -15.26 11.01 -6.24
C SER A 619 -15.23 9.51 -6.04
N ILE A 620 -14.63 9.08 -4.95
CA ILE A 620 -14.55 7.66 -4.56
C ILE A 620 -15.40 7.44 -3.31
N ALA A 621 -16.26 6.42 -3.35
CA ALA A 621 -16.96 5.94 -2.17
C ALA A 621 -15.99 5.11 -1.32
N THR A 622 -15.78 5.53 -0.08
CA THR A 622 -15.02 4.72 0.88
C THR A 622 -15.89 3.57 1.37
N PRO A 623 -15.34 2.37 1.60
CA PRO A 623 -16.11 1.23 2.10
C PRO A 623 -16.72 1.57 3.47
N LEU A 624 -17.88 0.97 3.79
CA LEU A 624 -18.45 1.06 5.13
C LEU A 624 -17.55 0.28 6.09
N ASP A 625 -17.11 0.93 7.16
CA ASP A 625 -16.30 0.26 8.17
C ASP A 625 -17.19 -0.59 9.08
N GLY A 626 -17.39 -1.83 8.66
CA GLY A 626 -17.98 -2.91 9.46
C GLY A 626 -17.12 -4.18 9.45
N GLU A 627 -15.91 -4.09 8.89
CA GLU A 627 -15.09 -5.24 8.49
C GLU A 627 -13.81 -5.35 9.34
N HIS A 628 -13.33 -4.23 9.89
CA HIS A 628 -12.25 -4.16 10.87
C HIS A 628 -12.82 -3.99 12.28
N ASP A 629 -12.08 -4.45 13.29
CA ASP A 629 -12.47 -4.18 14.67
C ASP A 629 -12.38 -2.67 14.95
N THR A 630 -13.26 -2.17 15.81
CA THR A 630 -13.32 -0.78 16.29
C THR A 630 -12.03 -0.28 16.98
N SER A 631 -11.09 -1.20 17.25
CA SER A 631 -9.76 -0.95 17.80
C SER A 631 -8.70 -0.64 16.75
N ALA A 632 -8.92 -0.97 15.47
CA ALA A 632 -7.90 -0.87 14.44
C ALA A 632 -7.50 0.59 14.13
N ASN A 633 -6.21 0.84 13.86
CA ASN A 633 -5.72 2.16 13.50
C ASN A 633 -5.95 2.49 12.02
N LEU A 634 -7.20 2.79 11.65
CA LEU A 634 -7.59 2.99 10.25
C LEU A 634 -7.43 4.43 9.77
N PHE A 635 -7.11 4.61 8.48
CA PHE A 635 -7.07 5.90 7.78
C PHE A 635 -7.16 5.72 6.26
N GLY A 636 -7.51 6.78 5.53
CA GLY A 636 -7.53 6.75 4.07
C GLY A 636 -6.24 7.30 3.48
N VAL A 637 -5.69 6.67 2.45
CA VAL A 637 -4.59 7.19 1.64
C VAL A 637 -5.08 7.37 0.20
N TRP A 638 -4.82 8.55 -0.36
CA TRP A 638 -5.29 8.99 -1.66
C TRP A 638 -4.08 9.21 -2.56
N ASP A 639 -3.80 8.24 -3.42
CA ASP A 639 -2.64 8.24 -4.30
C ASP A 639 -3.01 8.73 -5.69
N ALA A 640 -2.54 9.93 -6.05
CA ALA A 640 -2.65 10.46 -7.39
C ALA A 640 -1.40 10.14 -8.19
N GLU A 641 -1.57 9.55 -9.37
CA GLU A 641 -0.48 9.23 -10.29
C GLU A 641 -0.71 9.80 -11.70
N TYR A 642 0.38 10.20 -12.34
CA TYR A 642 0.44 10.48 -13.77
C TYR A 642 1.77 10.00 -14.34
N THR A 643 1.69 9.32 -15.48
CA THR A 643 2.85 8.97 -16.29
C THR A 643 2.84 9.85 -17.54
N ASP A 644 3.94 10.56 -17.80
CA ASP A 644 4.09 11.41 -19.00
C ASP A 644 4.17 10.57 -20.30
N LYS A 645 4.44 11.18 -21.46
CA LYS A 645 4.62 10.45 -22.74
C LYS A 645 6.08 10.09 -23.04
N GLY A 646 7.01 10.43 -22.16
CA GLY A 646 8.41 10.56 -22.46
C GLY A 646 8.69 11.74 -23.39
N ALA A 647 9.95 12.18 -23.45
CA ALA A 647 10.35 13.29 -24.30
C ALA A 647 11.79 13.13 -24.79
N ASN A 648 12.07 13.68 -25.98
CA ASN A 648 13.42 13.78 -26.54
C ASN A 648 14.23 12.46 -26.54
N GLY A 649 13.55 11.32 -26.79
CA GLY A 649 14.15 9.99 -26.80
C GLY A 649 14.40 9.38 -25.41
N GLN A 650 13.95 10.03 -24.34
CA GLN A 650 13.95 9.48 -22.98
C GLN A 650 12.62 8.77 -22.69
N PRO A 651 12.63 7.74 -21.82
CA PRO A 651 11.43 6.99 -21.46
C PRO A 651 10.44 7.84 -20.65
N PRO A 652 9.17 7.42 -20.59
CA PRO A 652 8.19 8.05 -19.73
C PRO A 652 8.55 8.00 -18.24
N ILE A 653 8.17 9.03 -17.49
CA ILE A 653 8.35 9.11 -16.03
C ILE A 653 6.97 9.17 -15.36
N THR A 654 6.81 8.39 -14.28
CA THR A 654 5.63 8.42 -13.42
C THR A 654 5.93 9.22 -12.16
N THR A 655 5.01 10.12 -11.79
CA THR A 655 5.06 10.81 -10.50
C THR A 655 3.81 10.46 -9.71
N HIS A 656 3.99 10.18 -8.43
CA HIS A 656 2.92 9.97 -7.46
C HIS A 656 2.86 11.12 -6.45
N THR A 657 1.68 11.39 -5.90
CA THR A 657 1.50 12.28 -4.75
C THR A 657 0.35 11.79 -3.88
N GLN A 658 0.61 11.66 -2.57
CA GLN A 658 -0.34 11.09 -1.63
C GLN A 658 -0.91 12.12 -0.66
N ALA A 659 -2.22 12.02 -0.40
CA ALA A 659 -2.89 12.69 0.71
C ALA A 659 -3.44 11.64 1.69
N VAL A 660 -3.33 11.89 3.01
CA VAL A 660 -3.87 10.99 4.04
C VAL A 660 -5.10 11.63 4.65
N THR A 661 -6.24 10.94 4.69
CA THR A 661 -7.46 11.39 5.38
C THR A 661 -7.64 10.64 6.69
N GLN A 662 -8.13 11.34 7.71
CA GLN A 662 -8.26 10.81 9.07
C GLN A 662 -9.72 10.47 9.38
N PRO A 663 -10.02 9.35 10.05
CA PRO A 663 -11.37 9.09 10.52
C PRO A 663 -11.78 10.12 11.57
N ARG A 664 -13.08 10.39 11.68
CA ARG A 664 -13.61 11.29 12.73
C ARG A 664 -13.35 10.79 14.13
N THR A 665 -13.49 9.49 14.33
CA THR A 665 -13.29 8.83 15.62
C THR A 665 -11.98 8.08 15.59
N ARG A 666 -11.17 8.22 16.65
CA ARG A 666 -9.88 7.53 16.77
C ARG A 666 -9.61 7.17 18.22
N GLN A 667 -9.10 5.95 18.43
CA GLN A 667 -8.54 5.55 19.73
C GLN A 667 -7.31 6.40 20.05
N ALA A 668 -7.15 6.76 21.32
CA ALA A 668 -6.13 7.72 21.76
C ALA A 668 -4.73 7.10 21.81
N GLU A 669 -4.63 5.77 21.95
CA GLU A 669 -3.38 5.01 21.88
C GLU A 669 -2.74 5.00 20.49
N HIS A 670 -3.49 5.35 19.43
CA HIS A 670 -2.98 5.48 18.06
C HIS A 670 -2.26 6.81 17.81
N PHE A 671 -1.58 7.33 18.84
CA PHE A 671 -0.80 8.56 18.75
C PHE A 671 0.46 8.36 17.90
N LYS A 672 0.96 9.45 17.30
CA LYS A 672 2.23 9.44 16.56
C LYS A 672 3.43 9.57 17.51
N THR A 673 3.36 10.55 18.40
CA THR A 673 4.39 10.82 19.41
C THR A 673 3.74 11.22 20.73
N MET A 674 4.48 11.05 21.81
CA MET A 674 3.98 11.25 23.17
C MET A 674 5.06 11.75 24.12
N GLN A 675 4.63 12.27 25.27
CA GLN A 675 5.45 12.51 26.44
C GLN A 675 4.67 12.12 27.71
N GLY A 676 5.31 11.32 28.58
CA GLY A 676 4.84 10.96 29.92
C GLY A 676 3.68 9.95 30.03
N VAL A 677 2.87 9.79 28.98
CA VAL A 677 1.73 8.84 29.00
C VAL A 677 2.17 7.38 28.83
N GLY A 678 1.31 6.45 29.25
CA GLY A 678 1.43 5.01 28.97
C GLY A 678 0.17 4.46 28.30
N ILE A 679 0.30 3.34 27.57
CA ILE A 679 -0.84 2.58 27.04
C ILE A 679 -1.28 1.56 28.10
N ILE A 680 -2.55 1.59 28.48
CA ILE A 680 -3.11 0.78 29.58
C ILE A 680 -4.24 -0.11 29.06
N ASP A 681 -4.14 -1.42 29.34
CA ASP A 681 -5.21 -2.37 29.04
C ASP A 681 -6.43 -2.10 29.95
N LYS A 682 -7.60 -1.93 29.31
CA LYS A 682 -8.88 -1.64 29.97
C LYS A 682 -10.03 -2.34 29.25
N PRO A 683 -10.59 -3.42 29.81
CA PRO A 683 -11.71 -4.13 29.18
C PRO A 683 -12.95 -3.28 28.89
N ALA A 684 -13.17 -2.19 29.64
CA ALA A 684 -14.29 -1.27 29.42
C ALA A 684 -14.00 -0.13 28.42
N ALA A 685 -12.77 -0.05 27.92
CA ALA A 685 -12.36 0.85 26.85
C ALA A 685 -12.83 0.33 25.49
N ASN A 686 -13.10 1.23 24.54
CA ASN A 686 -13.33 0.82 23.17
C ASN A 686 -11.99 0.31 22.61
N GLY A 687 -11.99 -0.86 22.00
CA GLY A 687 -10.76 -1.53 21.60
C GLY A 687 -9.85 -2.01 22.75
N GLY A 688 -10.32 -1.95 23.99
CA GLY A 688 -9.66 -2.60 25.13
C GLY A 688 -8.42 -1.89 25.67
N LYS A 689 -8.06 -0.70 25.17
CA LYS A 689 -6.89 0.07 25.61
C LYS A 689 -7.23 1.56 25.76
N THR A 690 -6.40 2.27 26.52
CA THR A 690 -6.46 3.74 26.68
C THR A 690 -5.05 4.30 26.77
N ILE A 691 -4.89 5.61 26.56
CA ILE A 691 -3.75 6.31 27.14
C ILE A 691 -4.06 6.69 28.59
N GLY A 692 -3.15 6.37 29.50
CA GLY A 692 -3.28 6.58 30.93
C GLY A 692 -1.94 6.93 31.58
N ASN A 693 -1.90 6.87 32.92
CA ASN A 693 -0.80 7.44 33.72
C ASN A 693 -0.51 8.92 33.39
N ILE A 694 -1.52 9.63 32.90
CA ILE A 694 -1.39 11.01 32.45
C ILE A 694 -1.13 11.91 33.66
N GLU A 695 -0.02 12.65 33.63
CA GLU A 695 0.32 13.67 34.61
C GLU A 695 0.23 15.09 34.00
N ASN A 696 0.37 16.11 34.85
CA ASN A 696 0.34 17.50 34.41
C ASN A 696 1.54 17.84 33.50
N GLY A 697 1.26 18.27 32.27
CA GLY A 697 2.25 18.64 31.27
C GLY A 697 2.53 17.55 30.23
N ASP A 698 1.94 16.38 30.39
CA ASP A 698 2.01 15.30 29.41
C ASP A 698 1.19 15.63 28.16
N TRP A 699 1.51 14.96 27.06
CA TRP A 699 0.83 15.19 25.80
C TRP A 699 0.97 14.00 24.85
N VAL A 700 0.04 13.93 23.90
CA VAL A 700 0.12 13.08 22.71
C VAL A 700 -0.13 13.91 21.45
N SER A 701 0.41 13.48 20.32
CA SER A 701 0.18 14.14 19.02
C SER A 701 -0.29 13.19 17.93
N PHE A 702 -1.05 13.73 16.99
CA PHE A 702 -1.54 13.04 15.81
C PHE A 702 -1.32 13.92 14.57
N ASP A 703 -0.81 13.33 13.50
CA ASP A 703 -0.57 14.02 12.24
C ASP A 703 -0.69 13.06 11.05
N PRO A 704 -1.13 13.56 9.88
CA PRO A 704 -1.62 14.92 9.57
C PRO A 704 -3.09 15.14 9.95
N TYR A 705 -3.50 16.39 10.25
CA TYR A 705 -4.91 16.79 10.43
C TYR A 705 -5.24 18.15 9.79
N VAL A 706 -6.42 18.29 9.20
CA VAL A 706 -7.05 19.57 8.87
C VAL A 706 -8.17 19.82 9.87
N LEU A 707 -7.98 20.81 10.75
CA LEU A 707 -8.91 21.11 11.85
C LEU A 707 -9.85 22.29 11.53
N GLN A 708 -9.62 22.98 10.42
CA GLN A 708 -10.48 24.08 9.98
C GLN A 708 -11.90 23.56 9.72
N GLY A 709 -12.89 24.27 10.26
CA GLY A 709 -14.31 23.90 10.11
C GLY A 709 -14.78 22.80 11.06
N ILE A 710 -13.91 22.24 11.90
CA ILE A 710 -14.31 21.32 12.98
C ILE A 710 -14.79 22.13 14.19
N PRO A 711 -16.08 22.05 14.57
CA PRO A 711 -16.66 22.92 15.60
C PRO A 711 -16.39 22.41 17.03
N ASN A 712 -16.16 21.11 17.21
CA ASN A 712 -15.96 20.52 18.52
C ASN A 712 -15.10 19.25 18.46
N PHE A 713 -14.53 18.93 19.61
CA PHE A 713 -13.78 17.73 19.90
C PHE A 713 -14.43 17.08 21.12
N THR A 714 -14.78 15.80 21.03
CA THR A 714 -15.32 15.03 22.16
C THR A 714 -14.38 13.89 22.47
N ALA A 715 -13.96 13.72 23.73
CA ALA A 715 -13.18 12.57 24.17
C ALA A 715 -13.99 11.72 25.14
N ARG A 716 -13.85 10.40 25.03
CA ARG A 716 -14.28 9.43 26.04
C ARG A 716 -13.14 9.26 27.04
N VAL A 717 -13.41 9.52 28.32
CA VAL A 717 -12.39 9.59 29.37
C VAL A 717 -12.87 8.92 30.65
N SER A 718 -11.95 8.45 31.48
CA SER A 718 -12.20 7.94 32.83
C SER A 718 -11.24 8.60 33.83
N SER A 719 -11.63 8.74 35.09
CA SER A 719 -10.76 9.33 36.11
C SER A 719 -11.11 8.79 37.49
N GLY A 720 -10.14 8.10 38.10
CA GLY A 720 -10.13 7.85 39.54
C GLY A 720 -9.36 8.92 40.33
N GLY A 721 -8.65 9.81 39.65
CA GLY A 721 -7.84 10.89 40.21
C GLY A 721 -8.62 12.18 40.47
N ALA A 722 -7.90 13.30 40.60
CA ALA A 722 -8.51 14.61 40.80
C ALA A 722 -9.20 15.19 39.54
N GLY A 723 -9.01 14.56 38.38
CA GLY A 723 -9.37 15.14 37.10
C GLY A 723 -8.40 16.25 36.67
N GLY A 724 -8.75 16.98 35.61
CA GLY A 724 -7.92 18.03 35.04
C GLY A 724 -8.55 18.65 33.80
N GLN A 725 -7.72 19.11 32.88
CA GLN A 725 -8.13 19.67 31.60
C GLN A 725 -7.41 18.97 30.45
N LEU A 726 -8.19 18.67 29.41
CA LEU A 726 -7.74 18.19 28.12
C LEU A 726 -7.73 19.37 27.15
N GLN A 727 -6.55 19.86 26.79
CA GLN A 727 -6.39 20.97 25.87
C GLN A 727 -6.15 20.46 24.45
N VAL A 728 -6.93 20.96 23.51
CA VAL A 728 -6.80 20.66 22.07
C VAL A 728 -5.99 21.78 21.42
N ARG A 729 -4.82 21.44 20.88
CA ARG A 729 -3.86 22.41 20.31
C ARG A 729 -3.45 22.03 18.90
N ALA A 730 -2.99 23.02 18.13
CA ALA A 730 -2.49 22.84 16.78
C ALA A 730 -0.96 23.05 16.70
N GLY A 731 -0.29 22.27 15.84
CA GLY A 731 1.11 22.44 15.45
C GLY A 731 2.13 21.91 16.46
N SER A 732 2.03 22.29 17.75
CA SER A 732 2.90 21.81 18.82
C SER A 732 2.19 21.81 20.19
N GLN A 733 2.81 21.19 21.20
CA GLN A 733 2.29 21.16 22.57
C GLN A 733 2.14 22.57 23.20
N THR A 734 2.91 23.56 22.74
CA THR A 734 2.76 24.99 23.10
C THR A 734 2.09 25.82 22.02
N GLY A 735 1.58 25.19 20.96
CA GLY A 735 0.95 25.87 19.83
C GLY A 735 -0.43 26.46 20.17
N PRO A 736 -1.12 27.07 19.18
CA PRO A 736 -2.43 27.68 19.37
C PRO A 736 -3.42 26.75 20.08
N LEU A 737 -4.03 27.26 21.16
CA LEU A 737 -5.11 26.57 21.86
C LEU A 737 -6.41 26.71 21.06
N LEU A 738 -6.96 25.58 20.63
CA LEU A 738 -8.19 25.53 19.86
C LEU A 738 -9.42 25.44 20.76
N GLY A 739 -9.29 24.67 21.84
CA GLY A 739 -10.35 24.46 22.83
C GLY A 739 -9.86 23.65 24.02
N THR A 740 -10.66 23.63 25.07
CA THR A 740 -10.36 22.87 26.30
C THR A 740 -11.60 22.14 26.79
N ALA A 741 -11.46 20.87 27.13
CA ALA A 741 -12.47 20.09 27.83
C ALA A 741 -12.05 19.90 29.30
N THR A 742 -13.00 20.06 30.22
CA THR A 742 -12.76 19.76 31.65
C THR A 742 -13.06 18.29 31.91
N VAL A 743 -12.14 17.61 32.59
CA VAL A 743 -12.30 16.22 33.01
C VAL A 743 -12.43 16.19 34.53
N SER A 744 -13.61 15.80 35.02
CA SER A 744 -13.83 15.59 36.46
C SER A 744 -13.54 14.14 36.83
N ASN A 745 -13.38 13.85 38.13
CA ASN A 745 -13.40 12.47 38.63
C ASN A 745 -14.71 11.79 38.21
N THR A 746 -14.60 10.63 37.56
CA THR A 746 -15.75 9.89 36.98
C THR A 746 -16.27 8.78 37.90
N GLY A 747 -15.76 8.72 39.14
CA GLY A 747 -16.07 7.71 40.13
C GLY A 747 -15.18 6.46 40.06
N GLY A 748 -14.18 6.44 39.17
CA GLY A 748 -13.23 5.33 39.05
C GLY A 748 -12.59 5.22 37.67
N TRP A 749 -11.51 4.45 37.58
CA TRP A 749 -10.73 4.27 36.35
C TRP A 749 -11.44 3.46 35.26
N GLU A 750 -12.53 2.78 35.57
CA GLU A 750 -13.35 2.00 34.60
C GLU A 750 -14.68 2.70 34.26
N ASN A 751 -14.94 3.88 34.83
CA ASN A 751 -16.17 4.62 34.59
C ASN A 751 -15.93 5.68 33.52
N PHE A 752 -16.30 5.37 32.28
CA PHE A 752 -16.08 6.27 31.15
C PHE A 752 -17.24 7.25 30.95
N VAL A 753 -16.90 8.51 30.68
CA VAL A 753 -17.82 9.59 30.31
C VAL A 753 -17.27 10.36 29.11
N ASN A 754 -18.15 11.06 28.39
CA ASN A 754 -17.74 11.94 27.31
C ASN A 754 -17.55 13.37 27.81
N VAL A 755 -16.44 14.00 27.43
CA VAL A 755 -16.14 15.42 27.65
C VAL A 755 -15.96 16.11 26.31
N THR A 756 -16.40 17.37 26.19
CA THR A 756 -16.38 18.11 24.92
C THR A 756 -15.67 19.45 25.06
N ALA A 757 -14.80 19.75 24.09
CA ALA A 757 -14.21 21.06 23.86
C ALA A 757 -14.83 21.67 22.60
N ASN A 758 -15.30 22.93 22.70
CA ASN A 758 -15.63 23.71 21.51
C ASN A 758 -14.34 24.23 20.89
N LEU A 759 -14.18 24.05 19.58
CA LEU A 759 -12.96 24.43 18.87
C LEU A 759 -13.14 25.76 18.14
N SER A 760 -12.09 26.57 18.16
CA SER A 760 -12.01 27.84 17.44
C SER A 760 -10.57 28.12 17.01
N ASN A 761 -10.35 29.07 16.11
CA ASN A 761 -9.02 29.51 15.68
C ASN A 761 -8.12 28.40 15.10
N ALA A 762 -8.72 27.37 14.50
CA ALA A 762 -7.96 26.34 13.82
C ALA A 762 -7.18 26.93 12.63
N PRO A 763 -5.92 26.52 12.41
CA PRO A 763 -5.14 26.99 11.27
C PRO A 763 -5.77 26.56 9.95
N ALA A 764 -5.56 27.35 8.90
CA ALA A 764 -5.92 26.96 7.55
C ALA A 764 -4.97 25.86 7.06
N GLY A 765 -5.53 24.83 6.41
CA GLY A 765 -4.76 23.70 5.87
C GLY A 765 -4.30 22.69 6.92
N THR A 766 -3.29 21.89 6.54
CA THR A 766 -2.78 20.77 7.33
C THR A 766 -1.97 21.23 8.54
N THR A 767 -2.17 20.56 9.67
CA THR A 767 -1.45 20.78 10.93
C THR A 767 -1.27 19.47 11.69
N LYS A 768 -0.65 19.56 12.88
CA LYS A 768 -0.60 18.48 13.87
C LYS A 768 -1.64 18.74 14.95
N LEU A 769 -2.40 17.73 15.34
CA LEU A 769 -3.32 17.78 16.48
C LEU A 769 -2.55 17.37 17.74
N PHE A 770 -2.53 18.22 18.76
CA PHE A 770 -1.95 17.93 20.07
C PHE A 770 -3.06 17.86 21.12
N LEU A 771 -3.04 16.81 21.94
CA LEU A 771 -3.80 16.72 23.18
C LEU A 771 -2.82 16.95 24.32
N VAL A 772 -3.00 18.05 25.06
CA VAL A 772 -2.14 18.42 26.19
C VAL A 772 -2.93 18.33 27.48
N PHE A 773 -2.38 17.62 28.45
CA PHE A 773 -3.05 17.32 29.71
C PHE A 773 -2.51 18.23 30.81
N THR A 774 -3.42 18.89 31.53
CA THR A 774 -3.06 19.81 32.62
C THR A 774 -3.92 19.54 33.84
N GLY A 775 -3.36 19.69 35.05
CA GLY A 775 -4.05 19.34 36.27
C GLY A 775 -3.19 19.45 37.52
N GLY A 776 -3.63 18.78 38.59
CA GLY A 776 -2.91 18.69 39.85
C GLY A 776 -1.76 17.69 39.80
N VAL A 777 -1.32 17.22 40.98
CA VAL A 777 -0.25 16.21 41.12
C VAL A 777 -0.84 14.80 41.04
N GLY A 778 -0.12 13.88 40.40
CA GLY A 778 -0.49 12.47 40.23
C GLY A 778 -1.32 12.21 38.97
N ALA A 779 -1.71 10.95 38.77
CA ALA A 779 -2.48 10.52 37.61
C ALA A 779 -3.83 11.26 37.53
N LEU A 780 -4.08 11.94 36.42
CA LEU A 780 -5.21 12.84 36.23
C LEU A 780 -6.47 12.09 35.76
N PHE A 781 -6.38 11.45 34.58
CA PHE A 781 -7.45 10.75 33.88
C PHE A 781 -6.86 9.88 32.77
N ASP A 782 -7.64 8.96 32.23
CA ASP A 782 -7.31 8.20 31.03
C ASP A 782 -8.15 8.72 29.85
N VAL A 783 -7.62 8.61 28.64
CA VAL A 783 -8.34 8.93 27.40
C VAL A 783 -8.42 7.66 26.56
N ASP A 784 -9.65 7.28 26.23
CA ASP A 784 -9.98 6.10 25.44
C ASP A 784 -9.96 6.42 23.95
N GLN A 785 -10.89 7.25 23.51
CA GLN A 785 -10.96 7.71 22.13
C GLN A 785 -11.38 9.17 22.06
N PHE A 786 -11.23 9.77 20.89
CA PHE A 786 -11.83 11.05 20.58
C PHE A 786 -12.59 11.04 19.27
N THR A 787 -13.53 11.97 19.13
CA THR A 787 -14.33 12.22 17.94
C THR A 787 -14.28 13.71 17.58
N LEU A 788 -13.96 14.01 16.32
CA LEU A 788 -14.04 15.35 15.74
C LEU A 788 -15.45 15.59 15.16
N GLY A 789 -16.15 16.59 15.71
CA GLY A 789 -17.52 16.91 15.32
C GLY A 789 -17.64 17.71 14.02
N GLY A 790 -18.87 18.15 13.74
CA GLY A 790 -19.24 18.83 12.50
C GLY A 790 -19.77 17.88 11.42
N SER A 791 -20.47 18.42 10.43
CA SER A 791 -20.83 17.65 9.24
C SER A 791 -19.58 17.23 8.47
N ALA A 792 -19.69 16.19 7.62
CA ALA A 792 -18.70 15.78 6.63
C ALA A 792 -17.94 17.01 6.06
N PRO A 793 -16.63 16.88 5.75
CA PRO A 793 -15.82 18.01 5.29
C PRO A 793 -16.58 18.78 4.22
N PRO A 794 -16.45 20.13 4.18
CA PRO A 794 -17.20 20.94 3.25
C PRO A 794 -16.96 20.43 1.84
N GLN A 795 -17.94 19.70 1.31
CA GLN A 795 -18.14 19.55 -0.11
C GLN A 795 -18.04 20.98 -0.67
N PRO A 796 -17.36 21.24 -1.81
CA PRO A 796 -17.73 22.39 -2.62
C PRO A 796 -19.19 22.14 -2.96
N GLY A 797 -20.10 22.62 -2.10
CA GLY A 797 -21.45 22.09 -2.07
C GLY A 797 -22.09 22.36 -3.42
N LEU A 798 -22.67 21.34 -4.05
CA LEU A 798 -23.50 21.55 -5.23
C LEU A 798 -24.68 22.43 -4.79
N LEU A 799 -24.56 23.73 -5.02
CA LEU A 799 -25.49 24.75 -4.52
C LEU A 799 -26.82 24.69 -5.28
N SER A 800 -26.78 24.16 -6.50
CA SER A 800 -27.87 24.05 -7.46
C SER A 800 -28.80 22.85 -7.27
N ALA A 801 -28.41 21.81 -6.53
CA ALA A 801 -29.20 20.58 -6.40
C ALA A 801 -30.61 20.87 -5.85
N GLY A 802 -31.63 20.43 -6.59
CA GLY A 802 -33.04 20.61 -6.27
C GLY A 802 -33.50 22.08 -6.21
N ARG A 803 -32.68 23.02 -6.71
CA ARG A 803 -33.01 24.45 -6.68
C ARG A 803 -33.99 24.84 -7.79
N PRO A 804 -34.88 25.82 -7.54
CA PRO A 804 -35.75 26.35 -8.58
C PRO A 804 -34.93 26.95 -9.74
N ALA A 805 -35.29 26.57 -10.95
CA ALA A 805 -34.73 27.12 -12.18
C ALA A 805 -35.82 27.83 -12.99
N THR A 806 -35.45 28.93 -13.66
CA THR A 806 -36.33 29.71 -14.54
C THR A 806 -35.62 29.92 -15.86
N ALA A 807 -36.35 29.77 -16.97
CA ALA A 807 -35.81 29.97 -18.31
C ALA A 807 -36.67 30.94 -19.13
N SER A 808 -36.04 31.51 -20.15
CA SER A 808 -36.68 32.35 -21.17
C SER A 808 -37.81 31.66 -21.94
N SER A 809 -37.67 30.35 -22.20
CA SER A 809 -38.69 29.52 -22.84
C SER A 809 -38.41 28.03 -22.60
N SER A 810 -39.39 27.19 -22.94
CA SER A 810 -39.24 25.74 -23.05
C SER A 810 -39.83 25.25 -24.37
N GLU A 811 -39.19 24.26 -25.00
CA GLU A 811 -39.65 23.61 -26.24
C GLU A 811 -41.01 22.94 -26.03
N SER A 812 -41.22 22.30 -24.88
CA SER A 812 -42.48 21.72 -24.44
C SER A 812 -42.57 21.67 -22.91
N ALA A 813 -43.74 21.30 -22.36
CA ALA A 813 -43.92 21.13 -20.91
C ALA A 813 -43.00 20.03 -20.32
N THR A 814 -42.59 19.04 -21.11
CA THR A 814 -41.71 17.95 -20.68
C THR A 814 -40.25 18.40 -20.51
N TYR A 815 -39.82 19.47 -21.20
CA TYR A 815 -38.44 19.98 -21.20
C TYR A 815 -38.31 21.29 -20.41
N GLY A 816 -38.91 21.30 -19.22
CA GLY A 816 -38.94 22.46 -18.33
C GLY A 816 -37.58 22.77 -17.69
N PRO A 817 -37.39 24.00 -17.16
CA PRO A 817 -36.13 24.42 -16.56
C PRO A 817 -35.76 23.65 -15.29
N GLY A 818 -36.72 23.09 -14.55
CA GLY A 818 -36.43 22.32 -13.33
C GLY A 818 -35.64 21.03 -13.57
N ASN A 819 -35.55 20.58 -14.82
CA ASN A 819 -34.81 19.38 -15.18
C ASN A 819 -33.28 19.56 -15.15
N VAL A 820 -32.75 20.79 -15.01
CA VAL A 820 -31.28 21.01 -14.97
C VAL A 820 -30.69 20.97 -13.56
N THR A 821 -31.53 20.76 -12.55
CA THR A 821 -31.16 20.71 -11.14
C THR A 821 -31.70 19.46 -10.45
N ASP A 822 -32.24 18.50 -11.21
CA ASP A 822 -32.87 17.30 -10.68
C ASP A 822 -31.89 16.14 -10.49
N GLY A 823 -30.63 16.31 -10.94
CA GLY A 823 -29.56 15.34 -10.81
C GLY A 823 -29.69 14.16 -11.78
N SER A 824 -30.52 14.26 -12.82
CA SER A 824 -30.77 13.20 -13.80
C SER A 824 -30.27 13.61 -15.18
N THR A 825 -29.39 12.78 -15.76
CA THR A 825 -28.93 12.93 -17.15
C THR A 825 -29.91 12.34 -18.18
N THR A 826 -31.12 11.96 -17.74
CA THR A 826 -32.19 11.43 -18.59
C THR A 826 -33.33 12.42 -18.79
N SER A 827 -33.32 13.53 -18.05
CA SER A 827 -34.22 14.67 -18.13
C SER A 827 -33.42 15.90 -18.55
N ARG A 828 -34.03 16.82 -19.30
CA ARG A 828 -33.34 18.01 -19.82
C ARG A 828 -34.24 19.23 -19.85
N TRP A 829 -33.65 20.41 -19.74
CA TRP A 829 -34.27 21.63 -20.24
C TRP A 829 -33.96 21.80 -21.72
N SER A 830 -34.92 22.29 -22.49
CA SER A 830 -34.71 22.66 -23.89
C SER A 830 -35.47 23.93 -24.22
N SER A 831 -34.82 24.90 -24.86
CA SER A 831 -35.43 26.17 -25.24
C SER A 831 -36.21 26.08 -26.56
N GLN A 832 -37.01 27.11 -26.85
CA GLN A 832 -37.47 27.41 -28.21
C GLN A 832 -36.28 27.72 -29.13
N PHE A 833 -36.48 27.56 -30.44
CA PHE A 833 -35.40 27.59 -31.44
C PHE A 833 -35.08 29.01 -31.89
N ALA A 834 -34.64 29.84 -30.93
CA ALA A 834 -34.33 31.25 -31.15
C ALA A 834 -33.05 31.65 -30.39
N ASP A 835 -32.50 32.82 -30.76
CA ASP A 835 -31.39 33.47 -30.07
C ASP A 835 -31.80 34.91 -29.70
N PRO A 836 -31.47 35.41 -28.49
CA PRO A 836 -30.87 34.67 -27.37
C PRO A 836 -31.89 33.82 -26.61
N GLN A 837 -31.39 32.87 -25.81
CA GLN A 837 -32.16 32.16 -24.78
C GLN A 837 -31.33 32.06 -23.51
N TRP A 838 -31.99 31.95 -22.36
CA TRP A 838 -31.33 31.84 -21.07
C TRP A 838 -32.07 30.93 -20.10
N ILE A 839 -31.31 30.42 -19.13
CA ILE A 839 -31.78 29.72 -17.93
C ILE A 839 -30.98 30.20 -16.72
N TYR A 840 -31.64 30.39 -15.58
CA TYR A 840 -30.98 30.70 -14.32
C TYR A 840 -31.52 29.87 -13.16
N ILE A 841 -30.68 29.68 -12.15
CA ILE A 841 -30.99 28.95 -10.91
C ILE A 841 -31.05 29.94 -9.74
N ASP A 842 -32.08 29.86 -8.90
CA ASP A 842 -32.14 30.53 -7.59
C ASP A 842 -31.53 29.64 -6.50
N LEU A 843 -30.37 30.03 -5.98
CA LEU A 843 -29.67 29.30 -4.90
C LEU A 843 -30.39 29.40 -3.54
N GLY A 844 -31.50 30.17 -3.47
CA GLY A 844 -32.35 30.38 -2.28
C GLY A 844 -31.82 31.45 -1.33
N GLN A 845 -30.51 31.69 -1.34
CA GLN A 845 -29.85 32.76 -0.58
C GLN A 845 -28.51 33.10 -1.25
N THR A 846 -27.91 34.24 -0.87
CA THR A 846 -26.58 34.61 -1.37
C THR A 846 -25.54 33.60 -0.92
N ARG A 847 -24.75 33.10 -1.88
CA ARG A 847 -23.66 32.14 -1.71
C ARG A 847 -22.40 32.64 -2.41
N SER A 848 -21.24 32.27 -1.90
CA SER A 848 -19.99 32.43 -2.65
C SER A 848 -19.93 31.34 -3.71
N VAL A 849 -19.85 31.71 -4.98
CA VAL A 849 -19.85 30.82 -6.15
C VAL A 849 -18.56 31.03 -6.92
N SER A 850 -17.89 29.95 -7.30
CA SER A 850 -16.64 30.01 -8.08
C SER A 850 -16.61 29.06 -9.28
N ARG A 851 -17.61 28.19 -9.45
CA ARG A 851 -17.62 27.20 -10.53
C ARG A 851 -19.04 26.87 -10.98
N VAL A 852 -19.18 26.69 -12.29
CA VAL A 852 -20.41 26.23 -12.94
C VAL A 852 -20.04 25.16 -13.97
N ARG A 853 -20.63 23.98 -13.85
CA ARG A 853 -20.52 22.88 -14.81
C ARG A 853 -21.82 22.74 -15.59
N LEU A 854 -21.74 22.82 -16.91
CA LEU A 854 -22.85 22.69 -17.84
C LEU A 854 -22.73 21.36 -18.55
N ASN A 855 -23.75 20.52 -18.47
CA ASN A 855 -23.82 19.28 -19.24
C ASN A 855 -24.81 19.47 -20.39
N TRP A 856 -24.30 19.80 -21.57
CA TRP A 856 -25.08 20.02 -22.77
C TRP A 856 -25.60 18.71 -23.39
N GLU A 857 -26.76 18.80 -24.02
CA GLU A 857 -27.22 17.79 -24.97
C GLU A 857 -26.60 18.05 -26.36
N ALA A 858 -26.92 17.22 -27.38
CA ALA A 858 -26.47 17.44 -28.74
C ALA A 858 -26.82 18.84 -29.29
N ALA A 859 -27.91 19.45 -28.81
CA ALA A 859 -28.26 20.84 -29.07
C ALA A 859 -27.68 21.77 -27.97
N PHE A 860 -26.60 22.51 -28.29
CA PHE A 860 -25.86 23.33 -27.32
C PHE A 860 -25.63 24.77 -27.79
N GLY A 861 -25.17 25.62 -26.87
CA GLY A 861 -24.76 26.99 -27.19
C GLY A 861 -23.33 27.07 -27.69
N ARG A 862 -23.12 27.50 -28.95
CA ARG A 862 -21.79 27.80 -29.48
C ARG A 862 -21.19 29.03 -28.77
N ALA A 863 -22.02 30.04 -28.53
CA ALA A 863 -21.66 31.25 -27.80
C ALA A 863 -22.63 31.47 -26.63
N TYR A 864 -22.08 31.71 -25.44
CA TYR A 864 -22.86 32.00 -24.23
C TYR A 864 -22.02 32.72 -23.17
N ARG A 865 -22.71 33.24 -22.15
CA ARG A 865 -22.11 33.79 -20.93
C ARG A 865 -22.63 33.07 -19.71
N ILE A 866 -21.78 32.92 -18.70
CA ILE A 866 -22.23 32.62 -17.34
C ILE A 866 -22.23 33.92 -16.57
N GLU A 867 -23.36 34.24 -15.96
CA GLU A 867 -23.60 35.50 -15.29
C GLU A 867 -24.15 35.27 -13.89
N THR A 868 -23.86 36.18 -12.97
CA THR A 868 -24.33 36.13 -11.59
C THR A 868 -25.12 37.38 -11.22
N SER A 869 -26.08 37.22 -10.30
CA SER A 869 -26.85 38.34 -9.75
C SER A 869 -27.28 38.11 -8.29
N ALA A 870 -27.54 39.20 -7.57
CA ALA A 870 -28.12 39.17 -6.23
C ALA A 870 -29.66 39.24 -6.26
N THR A 871 -30.27 39.70 -7.35
CA THR A 871 -31.72 39.93 -7.49
C THR A 871 -32.29 39.19 -8.72
N ALA A 872 -33.47 38.58 -8.59
CA ALA A 872 -34.11 37.87 -9.69
C ALA A 872 -34.67 38.85 -10.72
N GLY A 873 -34.62 38.50 -12.01
CA GLY A 873 -35.42 39.13 -13.06
C GLY A 873 -35.10 40.60 -13.39
N THR A 874 -34.00 41.14 -12.88
CA THR A 874 -33.49 42.48 -13.23
C THR A 874 -32.54 42.42 -14.43
N ASN A 875 -32.15 43.58 -14.97
CA ASN A 875 -31.08 43.69 -15.97
C ASN A 875 -29.67 43.67 -15.33
N ASP A 876 -29.55 43.44 -14.02
CA ASP A 876 -28.31 43.52 -13.24
C ASP A 876 -27.57 42.17 -13.21
N TRP A 877 -27.15 41.69 -14.38
CA TRP A 877 -26.39 40.45 -14.54
C TRP A 877 -24.91 40.75 -14.80
N ASN A 878 -24.03 40.16 -13.99
CA ASN A 878 -22.60 40.36 -14.09
C ASN A 878 -21.95 39.12 -14.74
N PRO A 879 -21.37 39.23 -15.95
CA PRO A 879 -20.66 38.12 -16.57
C PRO A 879 -19.43 37.72 -15.75
N VAL A 880 -19.34 36.44 -15.40
CA VAL A 880 -18.17 35.82 -14.78
C VAL A 880 -17.40 34.94 -15.76
N TYR A 881 -18.04 34.56 -16.88
CA TYR A 881 -17.42 33.85 -17.99
C TYR A 881 -18.13 34.18 -19.31
N THR A 882 -17.40 34.12 -20.42
CA THR A 882 -17.93 34.32 -21.77
C THR A 882 -17.15 33.45 -22.75
N THR A 883 -17.87 32.76 -23.64
CA THR A 883 -17.28 32.00 -24.75
C THR A 883 -18.06 32.23 -26.04
N THR A 884 -17.38 32.15 -27.18
CA THR A 884 -17.97 32.21 -28.52
C THR A 884 -17.72 30.94 -29.35
N SER A 885 -17.07 29.93 -28.75
CA SER A 885 -16.56 28.75 -29.44
C SER A 885 -16.69 27.46 -28.63
N SER A 886 -17.69 27.35 -27.74
CA SER A 886 -17.97 26.07 -27.05
C SER A 886 -18.22 24.97 -28.06
N ASP A 887 -17.79 23.74 -27.78
CA ASP A 887 -17.95 22.55 -28.60
C ASP A 887 -19.09 21.62 -28.11
N GLY A 888 -19.79 22.01 -27.04
CA GLY A 888 -20.87 21.24 -26.44
C GLY A 888 -20.36 20.27 -25.38
N GLY A 889 -21.10 19.18 -25.12
CA GLY A 889 -20.70 18.22 -24.09
C GLY A 889 -20.65 18.83 -22.68
N ILE A 890 -19.55 18.64 -21.95
CA ILE A 890 -19.40 19.19 -20.59
C ILE A 890 -18.52 20.43 -20.63
N ASP A 891 -19.11 21.59 -20.33
CA ASP A 891 -18.35 22.81 -20.06
C ASP A 891 -18.20 22.98 -18.55
N ASP A 892 -16.97 22.87 -18.04
CA ASP A 892 -16.68 22.99 -16.61
C ASP A 892 -15.88 24.26 -16.32
N VAL A 893 -16.58 25.30 -15.89
CA VAL A 893 -16.07 26.66 -15.86
C VAL A 893 -15.82 27.10 -14.42
N SER A 894 -14.56 27.43 -14.11
CA SER A 894 -14.18 28.09 -12.85
C SER A 894 -13.89 29.57 -13.06
N PHE A 895 -14.20 30.40 -12.07
CA PHE A 895 -14.01 31.85 -12.07
C PHE A 895 -13.75 32.37 -10.65
N THR A 896 -13.26 33.61 -10.54
CA THR A 896 -13.03 34.28 -9.25
C THR A 896 -14.31 34.26 -8.40
N ALA A 897 -14.20 33.76 -7.17
CA ALA A 897 -15.32 33.63 -6.25
C ALA A 897 -16.13 34.93 -6.12
N THR A 898 -17.43 34.85 -6.37
CA THR A 898 -18.35 35.98 -6.29
C THR A 898 -19.58 35.63 -5.47
N ASN A 899 -20.11 36.60 -4.73
CA ASN A 899 -21.33 36.41 -3.96
C ASN A 899 -22.55 36.59 -4.84
N ALA A 900 -23.32 35.52 -5.04
CA ALA A 900 -24.48 35.50 -5.91
C ALA A 900 -25.63 34.72 -5.27
N ARG A 901 -26.87 35.13 -5.55
CA ARG A 901 -28.06 34.30 -5.28
C ARG A 901 -28.56 33.63 -6.55
N TYR A 902 -28.36 34.25 -7.70
CA TYR A 902 -28.80 33.73 -9.00
C TYR A 902 -27.61 33.54 -9.93
N VAL A 903 -27.60 32.42 -10.63
CA VAL A 903 -26.57 32.09 -11.63
C VAL A 903 -27.26 31.74 -12.94
N ARG A 904 -26.89 32.39 -14.04
CA ARG A 904 -27.53 32.31 -15.36
C ARG A 904 -26.56 31.84 -16.42
N VAL A 905 -27.02 30.97 -17.30
CA VAL A 905 -26.44 30.75 -18.63
C VAL A 905 -27.23 31.58 -19.63
N PHE A 906 -26.56 32.49 -20.32
CA PHE A 906 -27.14 33.37 -21.33
C PHE A 906 -26.56 33.02 -22.71
N GLY A 907 -27.31 32.23 -23.48
CA GLY A 907 -26.94 31.78 -24.82
C GLY A 907 -27.18 32.87 -25.86
N THR A 908 -26.15 33.15 -26.68
CA THR A 908 -26.18 34.20 -27.70
C THR A 908 -26.06 33.67 -29.13
N ALA A 909 -25.55 32.45 -29.33
CA ALA A 909 -25.61 31.74 -30.60
C ALA A 909 -25.68 30.22 -30.40
N ARG A 910 -26.65 29.56 -31.03
CA ARG A 910 -26.81 28.09 -31.05
C ARG A 910 -25.79 27.45 -31.99
N ALA A 911 -25.33 26.26 -31.63
CA ALA A 911 -24.42 25.46 -32.47
C ALA A 911 -25.15 24.63 -33.53
N THR A 912 -26.46 24.43 -33.38
CA THR A 912 -27.31 23.62 -34.27
C THR A 912 -28.57 24.41 -34.66
N ALA A 913 -29.40 23.85 -35.55
CA ALA A 913 -30.69 24.45 -35.92
C ALA A 913 -31.73 24.40 -34.77
N TRP A 914 -31.50 23.56 -33.76
CA TRP A 914 -32.37 23.35 -32.60
C TRP A 914 -32.14 24.41 -31.52
N GLY A 915 -32.88 24.34 -30.41
CA GLY A 915 -32.72 25.21 -29.24
C GLY A 915 -31.44 24.97 -28.44
N TYR A 916 -31.31 25.62 -27.29
CA TYR A 916 -30.31 25.28 -26.27
C TYR A 916 -30.86 24.16 -25.40
N SER A 917 -30.07 23.14 -25.11
CA SER A 917 -30.50 22.00 -24.30
C SER A 917 -29.43 21.57 -23.30
N LEU A 918 -29.82 21.48 -22.02
CA LEU A 918 -28.95 21.08 -20.91
C LEU A 918 -29.56 19.87 -20.21
N TRP A 919 -28.75 18.83 -20.04
CA TRP A 919 -29.03 17.75 -19.10
C TRP A 919 -28.96 18.29 -17.67
N GLU A 920 -27.87 18.98 -17.30
CA GLU A 920 -27.66 19.52 -15.95
C GLU A 920 -26.91 20.87 -15.99
N MET A 921 -27.18 21.72 -14.99
CA MET A 921 -26.45 22.97 -14.71
C MET A 921 -26.05 22.99 -13.23
N GLU A 922 -24.82 22.61 -12.98
CA GLU A 922 -24.28 22.43 -11.63
C GLU A 922 -23.52 23.68 -11.18
N VAL A 923 -24.05 24.37 -10.18
CA VAL A 923 -23.40 25.52 -9.52
C VAL A 923 -22.71 25.08 -8.24
N TYR A 924 -21.42 25.38 -8.07
CA TYR A 924 -20.62 25.00 -6.90
C TYR A 924 -20.18 26.22 -6.07
N GLY A 925 -20.11 26.01 -4.76
CA GLY A 925 -19.56 26.98 -3.82
C GLY A 925 -18.04 27.13 -3.93
N ALA A 926 -17.55 28.31 -3.56
CA ALA A 926 -16.12 28.63 -3.49
C ALA A 926 -15.41 28.01 -2.29
#